data_AF-A0A7K0CAT1-F1
#
_entry.id   AF-A0A7K0CAT1-F1
#
_cell.length_a   1.000
_cell.length_b   1.000
_cell.length_c   1.000
_cell.angle_alpha   90.00
_cell.angle_beta   90.00
_cell.angle_gamma   90.00
#
_symmetry.space_group_name_H-M   'P 1'
#
loop_
_entity.id
_entity.type
_entity.pdbx_description
1 polymer ?
#
loop_
_entity_poly.entity_id
_entity_poly.type
_entity_poly.pdbx_seq_one_letter_code
_entity_poly.pdbx_strand_id
1 'polypeptide(L)'
;MTPAQIRALRQDEALVPGSDGYAYQLDPPAVFKVRRAKPGDEAGAGEALRFAPHLDWCPVLRSALYTLRSNGEIDTYYYRVAVDGHEATVSHRDLTSGEAWRERFRGEGIGSRVVREVLTNVVLAQVRGLGGDVLAVTRTGWHETPAGRMYVSADGRARPTGEPVEIVDVPERLATAAAPAPALDGQADEEQVRAALDEVAGAGGWAPLLAIAAGARSFGQSLRPVPGALVIHGDPNTGKTCCAAAGRMLALAPSWPPLVTARFSDTPTDIEMKVDQEADMPTLIDDLALTRDASPMEHREAVTKLERLIRSVGNQEAVRGRRRRDLTAQESRFVRSIPVITAQTLPPGMQASLYRRAVVVGLVPGDADWRWWKGMQDSGDLAGRIAPALRAIGDRIIDRLAGSDEAAVLLADADRTGFAALRPYLDEALPGWETSETGMAGVADMAGAMLGGLVLAADAVGLDEAARDAILARVAGPLARALAVQAETMDDRRQASDDLRVAVGDIIRHALLARRAHLTGPDGTTTGAYGPDGLTPQDKGLREVGRDPVLGTVIHEGAGVALHHVPAYGGIAVRASGLHALIRASGDPRADGYTTASIGKALARAGALVQGRGVSHVRRVRLAGEDPGQWRLVIPADVIWPDLAGPASGPDDATPAGIGGPVEPSGPGEGTGPADDGQGAENRTEKGAGQADAYPNETGSAQVEGPRRIEAPGPVPAAASTSPGEADEAPNPVAEASPAPAASPASTPAAAWPVLAAGVDEHGVTWLGPDGASTTLDRGYESLPELLADVVEHMPAGGTIAISAPAAARLGYPDRPTNRRPGRASSGTPGKSRKAPPRAVTEGTAAGWTPSAAGIGAWTAWHGPDRPSVAVVIPEWINPREMRVSGETMIRAEHDALTAGYLLARYRELTGTQFVMTAGTSGTNMIRDAYPARSNRRRPFLNWRDIPEDCPAGQVQEQALVWDRPAELITADEHSMPAVIGFDAVAAYLSAMIHANLAWDRLEHTGVSAAGFDRNVPGYHLLAGPWRPLLDLPDLTGGPASGPRWVTTPVVDLCLAHDMPEEMILDAWLPPQVQDARGRARGRGARLLHGDPGVAERLRDALALIDPATGDPDEALVRQTIKATFRETYGMLRRGTAFVCRPDWADTIVGTARSILLRKVIAAAKGADGAPGRSPLRISTDCVFYAAPSADSAGASAILPAGWRLPEIGQAPKLGQWTVKPENVSTMAEFLATDAHGTPRKA
;
A
#
# COMPACT_ATOMS: atom_id res chain seq x y z
N MET A 1 32.74 -33.00 33.87
CA MET A 1 32.48 -34.34 33.32
C MET A 1 33.60 -34.69 32.37
N THR A 2 34.21 -35.86 32.53
CA THR A 2 35.28 -36.39 31.65
C THR A 2 34.70 -36.87 30.30
N PRO A 3 35.39 -36.66 29.17
CA PRO A 3 34.96 -37.19 27.87
C PRO A 3 35.37 -38.67 27.72
N ALA A 4 34.55 -39.41 26.96
CA ALA A 4 34.80 -40.75 26.41
C ALA A 4 34.65 -41.94 27.36
N GLN A 5 33.40 -42.37 27.60
CA GLN A 5 33.09 -43.79 27.74
C GLN A 5 32.15 -44.20 26.60
N ILE A 6 32.71 -44.86 25.59
CA ILE A 6 31.93 -45.59 24.58
C ILE A 6 31.33 -46.80 25.30
N ARG A 7 30.05 -46.73 25.69
CA ARG A 7 29.31 -47.91 26.15
C ARG A 7 28.84 -48.70 24.93
N ALA A 8 29.05 -50.01 24.95
CA ALA A 8 28.32 -50.92 24.08
C ALA A 8 26.86 -50.93 24.55
N LEU A 9 25.98 -50.25 23.81
CA LEU A 9 24.53 -50.31 24.03
C LEU A 9 24.07 -51.75 23.74
N ARG A 10 23.35 -52.35 24.70
CA ARG A 10 22.79 -53.69 24.53
C ARG A 10 21.66 -53.64 23.50
N GLN A 11 21.42 -54.74 22.78
CA GLN A 11 20.39 -54.89 21.74
C GLN A 11 18.94 -54.64 22.23
N ASP A 12 18.77 -54.52 23.54
CA ASP A 12 17.53 -54.37 24.30
C ASP A 12 17.09 -52.89 24.48
N GLU A 13 17.91 -51.91 24.09
CA GLU A 13 17.52 -50.48 24.08
C GLU A 13 17.07 -50.08 22.67
N ALA A 14 15.81 -49.65 22.52
CA ALA A 14 15.13 -49.42 21.23
C ALA A 14 15.72 -48.22 20.45
N LEU A 15 16.90 -48.39 19.87
CA LEU A 15 17.51 -47.48 18.92
C LEU A 15 16.73 -47.52 17.61
N VAL A 16 16.05 -46.42 17.29
CA VAL A 16 15.26 -46.31 16.06
C VAL A 16 16.13 -45.73 14.94
N PRO A 17 16.15 -46.32 13.72
CA PRO A 17 16.85 -45.74 12.59
C PRO A 17 16.26 -44.36 12.26
N GLY A 18 17.07 -43.32 12.40
CA GLY A 18 16.66 -41.94 12.11
C GLY A 18 17.09 -41.49 10.71
N SER A 19 18.22 -41.98 10.19
CA SER A 19 18.77 -41.63 8.86
C SER A 19 19.94 -42.55 8.53
N ASP A 20 20.39 -42.60 7.27
CA ASP A 20 21.56 -43.40 6.91
C ASP A 20 22.79 -43.01 7.75
N GLY A 21 23.27 -43.95 8.56
CA GLY A 21 24.39 -43.74 9.48
C GLY A 21 24.05 -43.05 10.81
N TYR A 22 22.76 -42.88 11.15
CA TYR A 22 22.31 -42.30 12.42
C TYR A 22 21.14 -43.07 13.05
N ALA A 23 21.14 -43.15 14.38
CA ALA A 23 20.08 -43.73 15.19
C ALA A 23 19.67 -42.74 16.29
N TYR A 24 18.47 -42.87 16.85
CA TYR A 24 18.02 -42.04 17.96
C TYR A 24 17.33 -42.86 19.04
N GLN A 25 17.26 -42.29 20.23
CA GLN A 25 16.55 -42.80 21.41
C GLN A 25 15.72 -41.65 21.97
N LEU A 26 14.51 -41.95 22.48
CA LEU A 26 13.60 -40.95 23.05
C LEU A 26 13.73 -40.81 24.57
N ASP A 27 14.17 -41.87 25.25
CA ASP A 27 14.36 -41.87 26.70
C ASP A 27 15.64 -42.65 27.11
N PRO A 28 16.69 -41.96 27.58
CA PRO A 28 16.85 -40.50 27.52
C PRO A 28 16.98 -40.02 26.06
N PRO A 29 16.48 -38.82 25.72
CA PRO A 29 16.49 -38.32 24.35
C PRO A 29 17.92 -38.11 23.84
N ALA A 30 18.32 -38.79 22.78
CA ALA A 30 19.67 -38.67 22.21
C ALA A 30 19.72 -39.09 20.73
N VAL A 31 20.71 -38.57 20.00
CA VAL A 31 21.04 -38.97 18.63
C VAL A 31 22.44 -39.57 18.59
N PHE A 32 22.60 -40.70 17.91
CA PHE A 32 23.83 -41.46 17.78
C PHE A 32 24.27 -41.58 16.33
N LYS A 33 25.57 -41.50 16.07
CA LYS A 33 26.18 -41.84 14.78
C LYS A 33 26.56 -43.31 14.75
N VAL A 34 26.07 -44.03 13.75
CA VAL A 34 26.33 -45.46 13.54
C VAL A 34 27.61 -45.62 12.73
N ARG A 35 28.58 -46.37 13.24
CA ARG A 35 29.83 -46.72 12.55
C ARG A 35 29.96 -48.24 12.45
N ARG A 36 30.33 -48.74 11.26
CA ARG A 36 30.79 -50.13 11.13
C ARG A 36 32.14 -50.27 11.84
N ALA A 37 32.27 -51.24 12.74
CA ALA A 37 33.57 -51.56 13.33
C ALA A 37 34.53 -52.03 12.22
N LYS A 38 35.78 -51.56 12.24
CA LYS A 38 36.83 -52.12 11.37
C LYS A 38 37.10 -53.56 11.83
N PRO A 39 37.26 -54.53 10.92
CA PRO A 39 37.67 -55.87 11.28
C PRO A 39 39.13 -55.79 11.77
N GLY A 40 39.35 -55.94 13.08
CA GLY A 40 40.70 -55.85 13.64
C GLY A 40 40.80 -55.87 15.18
N ASP A 41 39.76 -55.43 15.89
CA ASP A 41 39.78 -55.46 17.36
C ASP A 41 38.79 -56.53 17.87
N GLU A 42 39.37 -57.62 18.35
CA GLU A 42 38.78 -58.82 18.97
C GLU A 42 38.09 -59.82 18.04
N ALA A 43 38.67 -61.01 18.02
CA ALA A 43 38.24 -62.16 17.25
C ALA A 43 36.90 -62.70 17.77
N GLY A 44 35.92 -62.78 16.86
CA GLY A 44 34.78 -63.69 17.03
C GLY A 44 33.46 -63.05 17.47
N ALA A 45 32.94 -62.07 16.73
CA ALA A 45 31.51 -61.78 16.67
C ALA A 45 31.20 -61.08 15.33
N GLY A 46 30.04 -61.35 14.73
CA GLY A 46 29.61 -60.74 13.46
C GLY A 46 29.63 -59.21 13.48
N GLU A 47 29.59 -58.58 12.29
CA GLU A 47 29.68 -57.12 12.08
C GLU A 47 29.01 -56.29 13.18
N ALA A 48 29.78 -55.90 14.21
CA ALA A 48 29.23 -55.15 15.34
C ALA A 48 29.13 -53.66 14.95
N LEU A 49 27.91 -53.13 14.94
CA LEU A 49 27.66 -51.70 14.77
C LEU A 49 28.04 -50.97 16.06
N ARG A 50 28.87 -49.91 15.95
CA ARG A 50 29.20 -49.02 17.07
C ARG A 50 28.37 -47.75 16.98
N PHE A 51 27.74 -47.37 18.09
CA PHE A 51 26.93 -46.16 18.22
C PHE A 51 27.70 -45.12 19.03
N ALA A 52 28.06 -44.00 18.40
CA ALA A 52 28.74 -42.89 19.06
C ALA A 52 27.74 -41.76 19.34
N PRO A 53 27.60 -41.27 20.59
CA PRO A 53 26.75 -40.12 20.89
C PRO A 53 27.09 -38.93 19.98
N HIS A 54 26.08 -38.37 19.32
CA HIS A 54 26.22 -37.22 18.43
C HIS A 54 25.51 -35.98 18.99
N LEU A 55 24.30 -36.17 19.51
CA LEU A 55 23.56 -35.18 20.32
C LEU A 55 23.05 -35.87 21.58
N ASP A 56 23.06 -35.14 22.69
CA ASP A 56 22.49 -35.54 23.98
C ASP A 56 21.01 -35.13 24.14
N TRP A 57 20.40 -34.69 23.04
CA TRP A 57 18.99 -34.38 22.92
C TRP A 57 18.47 -34.83 21.54
N CYS A 58 17.16 -35.00 21.42
CA CYS A 58 16.48 -35.20 20.15
C CYS A 58 15.07 -34.57 20.21
N PRO A 59 14.49 -34.16 19.06
CA PRO A 59 13.15 -33.61 19.03
C PRO A 59 12.13 -34.68 19.37
N VAL A 60 11.12 -34.32 20.17
CA VAL A 60 10.00 -35.17 20.53
C VAL A 60 8.76 -34.66 19.79
N LEU A 61 8.17 -35.51 18.96
CA LEU A 61 6.91 -35.20 18.31
C LEU A 61 5.76 -35.41 19.31
N ARG A 62 4.94 -34.37 19.51
CA ARG A 62 3.76 -34.40 20.39
C ARG A 62 2.50 -34.80 19.65
N SER A 63 2.29 -34.20 18.48
CA SER A 63 1.16 -34.49 17.61
C SER A 63 1.53 -34.23 16.16
N ALA A 64 0.95 -35.02 15.27
CA ALA A 64 0.94 -34.77 13.83
C ALA A 64 -0.46 -34.27 13.47
N LEU A 65 -0.51 -33.16 12.74
CA LEU A 65 -1.75 -32.50 12.37
C LEU A 65 -1.85 -32.41 10.84
N TYR A 66 -3.06 -32.31 10.31
CA TYR A 66 -3.27 -32.06 8.88
C TYR A 66 -4.42 -31.08 8.67
N THR A 67 -4.28 -30.17 7.71
CA THR A 67 -5.38 -29.31 7.26
C THR A 67 -6.06 -29.90 6.03
N LEU A 68 -7.33 -29.59 5.84
CA LEU A 68 -8.09 -29.96 4.64
C LEU A 68 -8.31 -28.74 3.74
N ARG A 69 -8.34 -28.99 2.43
CA ARG A 69 -8.86 -28.06 1.42
C ARG A 69 -10.38 -28.07 1.42
N SER A 70 -10.97 -27.09 0.75
CA SER A 70 -12.42 -27.01 0.56
C SER A 70 -13.04 -28.20 -0.19
N ASN A 71 -12.24 -28.96 -0.94
CA ASN A 71 -12.66 -30.19 -1.63
C ASN A 71 -12.49 -31.46 -0.76
N GLY A 72 -12.07 -31.32 0.51
CA GLY A 72 -11.86 -32.44 1.43
C GLY A 72 -10.53 -33.17 1.28
N GLU A 73 -9.64 -32.74 0.36
CA GLU A 73 -8.29 -33.29 0.25
C GLU A 73 -7.37 -32.70 1.34
N ILE A 74 -6.36 -33.47 1.77
CA ILE A 74 -5.33 -32.97 2.67
C ILE A 74 -4.54 -31.87 1.97
N ASP A 75 -4.49 -30.69 2.60
CA ASP A 75 -3.73 -29.56 2.08
C ASP A 75 -2.28 -29.59 2.56
N THR A 76 -2.08 -29.58 3.88
CA THR A 76 -0.78 -29.41 4.52
C THR A 76 -0.70 -30.20 5.82
N TYR A 77 0.43 -30.86 6.07
CA TYR A 77 0.75 -31.46 7.36
C TYR A 77 1.49 -30.47 8.27
N TYR A 78 1.18 -30.50 9.56
CA TYR A 78 1.89 -29.79 10.61
C TYR A 78 2.36 -30.77 11.68
N TYR A 79 3.44 -30.40 12.38
CA TYR A 79 4.03 -31.21 13.44
C TYR A 79 4.24 -30.34 14.66
N ARG A 80 3.70 -30.76 15.81
CA ARG A 80 3.98 -30.12 17.09
C ARG A 80 5.22 -30.78 17.68
N VAL A 81 6.35 -30.10 17.56
CA VAL A 81 7.66 -30.65 17.92
C VAL A 81 8.15 -29.94 19.18
N ALA A 82 8.55 -30.72 20.18
CA ALA A 82 9.17 -30.25 21.41
C ALA A 82 10.68 -30.53 21.39
N VAL A 83 11.48 -29.52 21.75
CA VAL A 83 12.94 -29.57 21.90
C VAL A 83 13.30 -28.88 23.20
N ASP A 84 13.95 -29.57 24.14
CA ASP A 84 14.41 -29.02 25.42
C ASP A 84 13.35 -28.21 26.20
N GLY A 85 12.09 -28.67 26.18
CA GLY A 85 10.97 -27.99 26.84
C GLY A 85 10.36 -26.82 26.06
N HIS A 86 10.91 -26.47 24.89
CA HIS A 86 10.30 -25.53 23.94
C HIS A 86 9.50 -26.28 22.88
N GLU A 87 8.24 -25.89 22.71
CA GLU A 87 7.33 -26.51 21.77
C GLU A 87 6.95 -25.54 20.65
N ALA A 88 6.90 -26.03 19.41
CA ALA A 88 6.39 -25.26 18.29
C ALA A 88 5.65 -26.16 17.30
N THR A 89 4.54 -25.64 16.76
CA THR A 89 3.88 -26.21 15.58
C THR A 89 4.64 -25.78 14.34
N VAL A 90 5.05 -26.72 13.49
CA VAL A 90 5.83 -26.45 12.27
C VAL A 90 5.21 -27.15 11.07
N SER A 91 5.11 -26.46 9.93
CA SER A 91 4.59 -27.09 8.72
C SER A 91 5.58 -28.14 8.19
N HIS A 92 5.08 -29.14 7.47
CA HIS A 92 5.92 -30.15 6.82
C HIS A 92 6.96 -29.54 5.89
N ARG A 93 6.61 -28.45 5.21
CA ARG A 93 7.52 -27.70 4.34
C ARG A 93 8.65 -27.03 5.12
N ASP A 94 8.34 -26.40 6.25
CA ASP A 94 9.36 -25.70 7.06
C ASP A 94 10.28 -26.69 7.76
N LEU A 95 9.73 -27.85 8.14
CA LEU A 95 10.47 -28.97 8.71
C LEU A 95 11.44 -29.57 7.68
N THR A 96 10.99 -29.84 6.45
CA THR A 96 11.82 -30.43 5.38
C THR A 96 12.83 -29.47 4.79
N SER A 97 12.50 -28.17 4.68
CA SER A 97 13.46 -27.13 4.25
C SER A 97 14.50 -26.77 5.33
N GLY A 98 14.30 -27.25 6.56
CA GLY A 98 15.14 -26.96 7.71
C GLY A 98 15.10 -25.50 8.17
N GLU A 99 14.05 -24.76 7.81
CA GLU A 99 13.75 -23.40 8.25
C GLU A 99 13.21 -23.40 9.68
N ALA A 100 12.35 -24.37 10.02
CA ALA A 100 11.86 -24.61 11.39
C ALA A 100 12.99 -24.67 12.42
N TRP A 101 14.05 -25.41 12.11
CA TRP A 101 15.22 -25.56 12.98
C TRP A 101 16.04 -24.26 13.13
N ARG A 102 16.02 -23.36 12.15
CA ARG A 102 16.77 -22.09 12.20
C ARG A 102 16.03 -21.00 12.96
N GLU A 103 14.70 -21.00 12.83
CA GLU A 103 13.88 -19.88 13.30
C GLU A 103 13.15 -20.18 14.61
N ARG A 104 12.71 -21.42 14.83
CA ARG A 104 11.81 -21.77 15.94
C ARG A 104 12.47 -22.55 17.08
N PHE A 105 13.53 -23.31 16.80
CA PHE A 105 14.23 -24.11 17.82
C PHE A 105 15.65 -23.58 18.08
N ARG A 106 16.15 -23.83 19.30
CA ARG A 106 17.51 -23.49 19.75
C ARG A 106 18.10 -24.76 20.38
N GLY A 107 19.21 -25.26 19.85
CA GLY A 107 19.86 -26.48 20.34
C GLY A 107 21.25 -26.64 19.75
N GLU A 108 22.12 -27.34 20.47
CA GLU A 108 23.49 -27.60 20.03
C GLU A 108 23.51 -28.45 18.75
N GLY A 109 24.37 -28.12 17.78
CA GLY A 109 24.49 -28.87 16.52
C GLY A 109 23.51 -28.51 15.39
N ILE A 110 22.44 -27.75 15.66
CA ILE A 110 21.42 -27.36 14.65
C ILE A 110 21.99 -26.55 13.46
N GLY A 111 23.14 -25.90 13.62
CA GLY A 111 23.80 -25.17 12.53
C GLY A 111 24.19 -26.05 11.34
N SER A 112 24.41 -27.35 11.54
CA SER A 112 24.75 -28.29 10.48
C SER A 112 23.54 -28.71 9.66
N ARG A 113 23.64 -28.66 8.33
CA ARG A 113 22.60 -29.18 7.42
C ARG A 113 22.33 -30.68 7.68
N VAL A 114 23.40 -31.47 7.83
CA VAL A 114 23.31 -32.91 8.06
C VAL A 114 22.55 -33.20 9.37
N VAL A 115 22.85 -32.44 10.43
CA VAL A 115 22.12 -32.58 11.70
C VAL A 115 20.65 -32.25 11.50
N ARG A 116 20.30 -31.15 10.82
CA ARG A 116 18.90 -30.79 10.56
C ARG A 116 18.14 -31.85 9.76
N GLU A 117 18.77 -32.47 8.76
CA GLU A 117 18.18 -33.59 8.03
C GLU A 117 17.93 -34.80 8.94
N VAL A 118 18.89 -35.12 9.83
CA VAL A 118 18.72 -36.17 10.85
C VAL A 118 17.55 -35.84 11.77
N LEU A 119 17.49 -34.63 12.32
CA LEU A 119 16.41 -34.20 13.23
C LEU A 119 15.03 -34.22 12.54
N THR A 120 14.95 -33.79 11.27
CA THR A 120 13.72 -33.88 10.47
C THR A 120 13.27 -35.33 10.32
N ASN A 121 14.19 -36.24 9.98
CA ASN A 121 13.83 -37.65 9.84
C ASN A 121 13.48 -38.31 11.18
N VAL A 122 14.08 -37.88 12.29
CA VAL A 122 13.67 -38.30 13.65
C VAL A 122 12.21 -37.91 13.92
N VAL A 123 11.81 -36.69 13.57
CA VAL A 123 10.40 -36.25 13.69
C VAL A 123 9.48 -37.10 12.80
N LEU A 124 9.84 -37.29 11.52
CA LEU A 124 9.03 -38.08 10.58
C LEU A 124 8.94 -39.56 10.96
N ALA A 125 9.98 -40.12 11.58
CA ALA A 125 9.96 -41.50 12.09
C ALA A 125 9.00 -41.64 13.28
N GLN A 126 8.92 -40.63 14.16
CA GLN A 126 7.99 -40.62 15.29
C GLN A 126 6.52 -40.55 14.89
N VAL A 127 6.19 -39.99 13.72
CA VAL A 127 4.81 -39.94 13.20
C VAL A 127 4.18 -41.35 13.16
N ARG A 128 4.96 -42.38 12.77
CA ARG A 128 4.47 -43.77 12.69
C ARG A 128 4.10 -44.36 14.05
N GLY A 129 4.59 -43.79 15.14
CA GLY A 129 4.30 -44.20 16.52
C GLY A 129 3.13 -43.46 17.16
N LEU A 130 2.62 -42.40 16.53
CA LEU A 130 1.42 -41.70 16.98
C LEU A 130 0.17 -42.44 16.50
N GLY A 131 -0.86 -42.48 17.34
CA GLY A 131 -2.13 -43.20 17.09
C GLY A 131 -3.03 -42.61 16.01
N GLY A 132 -2.48 -41.85 15.05
CA GLY A 132 -3.19 -41.16 13.98
C GLY A 132 -2.85 -39.66 13.90
N ASP A 133 -3.11 -39.05 12.74
CA ASP A 133 -3.00 -37.60 12.54
C ASP A 133 -4.30 -36.91 12.99
N VAL A 134 -4.19 -35.70 13.56
CA VAL A 134 -5.33 -34.92 14.07
C VAL A 134 -5.70 -33.83 13.05
N LEU A 135 -7.00 -33.63 12.81
CA LEU A 135 -7.46 -32.55 11.94
C LEU A 135 -7.09 -31.18 12.54
N ALA A 136 -6.49 -30.31 11.72
CA ALA A 136 -6.17 -28.95 12.07
C ALA A 136 -6.94 -27.95 11.19
N VAL A 137 -7.29 -26.81 11.78
CA VAL A 137 -7.90 -25.66 11.11
C VAL A 137 -7.06 -24.41 11.34
N THR A 138 -7.08 -23.47 10.39
CA THR A 138 -6.26 -22.23 10.43
C THR A 138 -7.03 -20.99 10.88
N ARG A 139 -8.34 -21.13 11.10
CA ARG A 139 -9.27 -20.07 11.48
C ARG A 139 -10.35 -20.59 12.42
N THR A 140 -10.96 -19.70 13.18
CA THR A 140 -12.16 -20.00 13.97
C THR A 140 -13.39 -20.18 13.07
N GLY A 141 -14.52 -20.55 13.65
CA GLY A 141 -15.80 -20.56 12.96
C GLY A 141 -16.18 -21.89 12.33
N TRP A 142 -16.99 -21.83 11.27
CA TRP A 142 -17.54 -23.04 10.64
C TRP A 142 -16.57 -23.71 9.69
N HIS A 143 -16.45 -25.03 9.85
CA HIS A 143 -15.65 -25.94 9.04
C HIS A 143 -16.48 -27.15 8.65
N GLU A 144 -16.36 -27.55 7.38
CA GLU A 144 -16.92 -28.81 6.89
C GLU A 144 -15.85 -29.90 7.06
N THR A 145 -16.22 -30.99 7.73
CA THR A 145 -15.34 -32.14 7.97
C THR A 145 -15.99 -33.42 7.43
N PRO A 146 -15.24 -34.53 7.28
CA PRO A 146 -15.84 -35.82 6.94
C PRO A 146 -16.91 -36.29 7.93
N ALA A 147 -16.84 -35.88 9.21
CA ALA A 147 -17.82 -36.19 10.24
C ALA A 147 -19.05 -35.25 10.24
N GLY A 148 -19.06 -34.25 9.36
CA GLY A 148 -20.09 -33.21 9.28
C GLY A 148 -19.55 -31.82 9.60
N ARG A 149 -20.46 -30.86 9.72
CA ARG A 149 -20.14 -29.47 10.03
C ARG A 149 -19.82 -29.30 11.51
N MET A 150 -18.80 -28.52 11.81
CA MET A 150 -18.47 -28.11 13.18
C MET A 150 -18.08 -26.65 13.27
N TYR A 151 -18.29 -26.06 14.44
CA TYR A 151 -17.77 -24.75 14.81
C TYR A 151 -16.52 -24.92 15.68
N VAL A 152 -15.41 -24.27 15.32
CA VAL A 152 -14.16 -24.27 16.11
C VAL A 152 -13.95 -22.91 16.77
N SER A 153 -13.89 -22.90 18.09
CA SER A 153 -13.62 -21.71 18.91
C SER A 153 -12.11 -21.39 18.95
N ALA A 154 -11.72 -20.17 19.34
CA ALA A 154 -10.31 -19.76 19.33
C ALA A 154 -9.44 -20.49 20.39
N ASP A 155 -10.06 -21.11 21.39
CA ASP A 155 -9.40 -22.01 22.34
C ASP A 155 -9.26 -23.45 21.81
N GLY A 156 -9.72 -23.72 20.58
CA GLY A 156 -9.68 -25.02 19.94
C GLY A 156 -10.89 -25.92 20.20
N ARG A 157 -11.87 -25.51 21.02
CA ARG A 157 -13.07 -26.32 21.25
C ARG A 157 -13.91 -26.45 19.98
N ALA A 158 -14.25 -27.68 19.61
CA ALA A 158 -15.13 -28.00 18.49
C ALA A 158 -16.56 -28.32 18.95
N ARG A 159 -17.55 -27.84 18.21
CA ARG A 159 -18.99 -28.04 18.47
C ARG A 159 -19.73 -28.44 17.19
N PRO A 160 -20.49 -29.56 17.15
CA PRO A 160 -20.69 -30.51 18.25
C PRO A 160 -19.38 -31.21 18.66
N THR A 161 -19.30 -31.69 19.89
CA THR A 161 -18.11 -32.41 20.38
C THR A 161 -17.98 -33.73 19.63
N GLY A 162 -16.81 -33.98 19.05
CA GLY A 162 -16.56 -35.14 18.19
C GLY A 162 -15.09 -35.51 18.15
N GLU A 163 -14.56 -35.79 16.96
CA GLU A 163 -13.13 -36.04 16.77
C GLU A 163 -12.29 -34.82 17.24
N PRO A 164 -11.11 -35.05 17.82
CA PRO A 164 -10.25 -33.97 18.25
C PRO A 164 -9.83 -33.11 17.05
N VAL A 165 -9.96 -31.79 17.20
CA VAL A 165 -9.55 -30.80 16.20
C VAL A 165 -8.68 -29.78 16.89
N GLU A 166 -7.62 -29.35 16.20
CA GLU A 166 -6.75 -28.29 16.68
C GLU A 166 -6.83 -27.05 15.79
N ILE A 167 -6.71 -25.87 16.40
CA ILE A 167 -6.57 -24.61 15.66
C ILE A 167 -5.10 -24.17 15.68
N VAL A 168 -4.56 -23.85 14.50
CA VAL A 168 -3.14 -23.51 14.29
C VAL A 168 -2.97 -21.98 14.25
N ASP A 169 -1.82 -21.50 14.74
CA ASP A 169 -1.39 -20.10 14.68
C ASP A 169 -2.30 -19.09 15.42
N VAL A 170 -3.15 -19.54 16.35
CA VAL A 170 -3.94 -18.64 17.19
C VAL A 170 -3.07 -18.01 18.28
N PRO A 171 -3.11 -16.67 18.45
CA PRO A 171 -2.38 -16.01 19.53
C PRO A 171 -2.81 -16.53 20.92
N GLU A 172 -1.83 -16.83 21.79
CA GLU A 172 -2.08 -17.35 23.14
C GLU A 172 -3.05 -16.50 23.96
N ARG A 173 -2.97 -15.16 23.82
CA ARG A 173 -3.91 -14.23 24.47
C ARG A 173 -5.35 -14.42 24.00
N LEU A 174 -5.55 -14.69 22.71
CA LEU A 174 -6.87 -14.92 22.13
C LEU A 174 -7.41 -16.28 22.58
N ALA A 175 -6.59 -17.33 22.53
CA ALA A 175 -6.97 -18.65 23.02
C ALA A 175 -7.32 -18.62 24.52
N THR A 176 -6.53 -17.94 25.34
CA THR A 176 -6.77 -17.78 26.79
C THR A 176 -8.07 -17.03 27.06
N ALA A 177 -8.34 -15.95 26.31
CA ALA A 177 -9.59 -15.21 26.45
C ALA A 177 -10.81 -16.01 25.93
N ALA A 178 -10.61 -16.88 24.94
CA ALA A 178 -11.67 -17.74 24.41
C ALA A 178 -11.93 -18.98 25.28
N ALA A 179 -11.04 -19.33 26.21
CA ALA A 179 -11.22 -20.45 27.13
C ALA A 179 -12.53 -20.33 27.92
N PRO A 180 -13.13 -21.45 28.35
CA PRO A 180 -14.25 -21.43 29.28
C PRO A 180 -13.85 -20.65 30.53
N ALA A 181 -14.70 -19.73 31.00
CA ALA A 181 -14.45 -19.11 32.31
C ALA A 181 -14.67 -20.18 33.40
N PRO A 182 -13.88 -20.20 34.50
CA PRO A 182 -14.07 -21.15 35.60
C PRO A 182 -15.48 -21.11 36.24
N ALA A 183 -16.20 -20.01 36.08
CA ALA A 183 -17.61 -19.87 36.50
C ALA A 183 -18.62 -20.48 35.50
N LEU A 184 -18.16 -20.93 34.33
CA LEU A 184 -18.96 -21.46 33.23
C LEU A 184 -18.78 -22.96 33.00
N ASP A 185 -18.15 -23.68 33.93
CA ASP A 185 -18.24 -25.15 34.02
C ASP A 185 -19.67 -25.54 34.48
N GLY A 186 -20.67 -25.23 33.65
CA GLY A 186 -21.98 -25.87 33.65
C GLY A 186 -23.15 -25.20 34.38
N GLN A 187 -23.02 -24.03 35.04
CA GLN A 187 -24.16 -23.43 35.79
C GLN A 187 -24.14 -21.89 35.92
N ALA A 188 -24.01 -21.13 34.82
CA ALA A 188 -24.65 -19.81 34.86
C ALA A 188 -26.16 -20.07 34.83
N ASP A 189 -26.84 -19.83 35.95
CA ASP A 189 -28.28 -20.07 36.09
C ASP A 189 -29.03 -19.33 34.97
N GLU A 190 -30.06 -19.94 34.40
CA GLU A 190 -30.87 -19.30 33.34
C GLU A 190 -31.39 -17.94 33.79
N GLU A 191 -31.72 -17.80 35.07
CA GLU A 191 -32.13 -16.53 35.67
C GLU A 191 -31.00 -15.49 35.68
N GLN A 192 -29.75 -15.89 35.96
CA GLN A 192 -28.60 -14.98 35.92
C GLN A 192 -28.28 -14.51 34.49
N VAL A 193 -28.35 -15.41 33.52
CA VAL A 193 -28.08 -15.07 32.11
C VAL A 193 -29.17 -14.12 31.58
N ARG A 194 -30.43 -14.38 31.94
CA ARG A 194 -31.57 -13.51 31.61
C ARG A 194 -31.43 -12.13 32.26
N ALA A 195 -31.16 -12.09 33.56
CA ALA A 195 -30.99 -10.86 34.32
C ALA A 195 -29.84 -9.99 33.77
N ALA A 196 -28.74 -10.60 33.30
CA ALA A 196 -27.64 -9.88 32.70
C ALA A 196 -28.03 -9.18 31.39
N LEU A 197 -28.81 -9.85 30.53
CA LEU A 197 -29.30 -9.24 29.29
C LEU A 197 -30.26 -8.07 29.58
N ASP A 198 -31.13 -8.22 30.57
CA ASP A 198 -32.02 -7.16 31.05
C ASP A 198 -31.26 -5.99 31.68
N GLU A 199 -30.21 -6.27 32.46
CA GLU A 199 -29.36 -5.24 33.08
C GLU A 199 -28.57 -4.47 32.02
N VAL A 200 -28.01 -5.15 31.02
CA VAL A 200 -27.38 -4.49 29.86
C VAL A 200 -28.40 -3.64 29.12
N ALA A 201 -29.63 -4.14 28.94
CA ALA A 201 -30.70 -3.40 28.29
C ALA A 201 -31.20 -2.18 29.08
N GLY A 202 -31.16 -2.24 30.42
CA GLY A 202 -31.62 -1.18 31.30
C GLY A 202 -30.56 -0.13 31.65
N ALA A 203 -29.30 -0.55 31.82
CA ALA A 203 -28.21 0.30 32.32
C ALA A 203 -27.05 0.47 31.34
N GLY A 204 -26.83 -0.48 30.43
CA GLY A 204 -25.70 -0.44 29.48
C GLY A 204 -25.91 0.49 28.28
N GLY A 205 -27.16 0.75 27.90
CA GLY A 205 -27.54 1.56 26.74
C GLY A 205 -27.83 0.72 25.50
N TRP A 206 -28.45 1.33 24.49
CA TRP A 206 -28.94 0.62 23.30
C TRP A 206 -27.82 0.27 22.32
N ALA A 207 -26.76 1.07 22.23
CA ALA A 207 -25.67 0.84 21.27
C ALA A 207 -24.82 -0.41 21.61
N PRO A 208 -24.48 -0.69 22.88
CA PRO A 208 -23.89 -1.97 23.27
C PRO A 208 -24.80 -3.18 22.98
N LEU A 209 -26.12 -3.05 23.16
CA LEU A 209 -27.06 -4.10 22.76
C LEU A 209 -27.04 -4.36 21.25
N LEU A 210 -26.94 -3.32 20.42
CA LEU A 210 -26.77 -3.48 18.97
C LEU A 210 -25.46 -4.20 18.63
N ALA A 211 -24.37 -3.88 19.32
CA ALA A 211 -23.10 -4.57 19.13
C ALA A 211 -23.14 -6.04 19.58
N ILE A 212 -23.88 -6.35 20.65
CA ILE A 212 -24.21 -7.73 21.04
C ILE A 212 -25.01 -8.41 19.94
N ALA A 213 -26.01 -7.75 19.35
CA ALA A 213 -26.80 -8.29 18.25
C ALA A 213 -25.92 -8.60 17.02
N ALA A 214 -25.08 -7.66 16.58
CA ALA A 214 -24.14 -7.88 15.48
C ALA A 214 -23.11 -8.99 15.79
N GLY A 215 -22.65 -9.08 17.04
CA GLY A 215 -21.76 -10.15 17.51
C GLY A 215 -22.44 -11.53 17.47
N ALA A 216 -23.64 -11.63 18.02
CA ALA A 216 -24.45 -12.85 17.99
C ALA A 216 -24.72 -13.31 16.55
N ARG A 217 -25.06 -12.37 15.66
CA ARG A 217 -25.30 -12.68 14.25
C ARG A 217 -24.04 -13.12 13.50
N SER A 218 -22.86 -12.66 13.94
CA SER A 218 -21.57 -13.05 13.35
C SER A 218 -21.27 -14.54 13.50
N PHE A 219 -21.81 -15.22 14.53
CA PHE A 219 -21.67 -16.67 14.65
C PHE A 219 -22.27 -17.44 13.47
N GLY A 220 -23.21 -16.85 12.73
CA GLY A 220 -23.85 -17.46 11.56
C GLY A 220 -23.32 -16.98 10.20
N GLN A 221 -22.22 -16.21 10.14
CA GLN A 221 -21.84 -15.48 8.93
C GLN A 221 -21.50 -16.41 7.74
N SER A 222 -20.78 -17.51 7.96
CA SER A 222 -20.44 -18.49 6.92
C SER A 222 -21.63 -19.39 6.55
N LEU A 223 -22.66 -19.48 7.40
CA LEU A 223 -23.87 -20.27 7.13
C LEU A 223 -24.89 -19.46 6.32
N ARG A 224 -25.06 -18.20 6.68
CA ARG A 224 -25.94 -17.23 6.02
C ARG A 224 -25.30 -15.84 6.13
N PRO A 225 -24.58 -15.38 5.08
CA PRO A 225 -23.84 -14.12 5.15
C PRO A 225 -24.75 -12.89 5.26
N VAL A 226 -24.38 -11.96 6.14
CA VAL A 226 -24.89 -10.58 6.14
C VAL A 226 -23.87 -9.71 5.40
N PRO A 227 -24.21 -9.12 4.23
CA PRO A 227 -23.25 -8.38 3.39
C PRO A 227 -23.01 -6.95 3.90
N GLY A 228 -22.58 -6.80 5.17
CA GLY A 228 -22.46 -5.49 5.80
C GLY A 228 -21.49 -5.40 6.97
N ALA A 229 -21.02 -4.18 7.22
CA ALA A 229 -20.25 -3.80 8.40
C ALA A 229 -21.11 -2.98 9.38
N LEU A 230 -20.79 -3.00 10.68
CA LEU A 230 -21.33 -2.07 11.66
C LEU A 230 -20.27 -1.01 11.97
N VAL A 231 -20.57 0.25 11.72
CA VAL A 231 -19.65 1.38 11.96
C VAL A 231 -20.20 2.25 13.07
N ILE A 232 -19.48 2.35 14.17
CA ILE A 232 -19.84 3.14 15.35
C ILE A 232 -18.90 4.34 15.43
N HIS A 233 -19.42 5.55 15.25
CA HIS A 233 -18.64 6.78 15.34
C HIS A 233 -19.17 7.76 16.38
N GLY A 234 -18.39 8.78 16.73
CA GLY A 234 -18.79 9.80 17.71
C GLY A 234 -17.61 10.35 18.50
N ASP A 235 -17.87 11.40 19.28
CA ASP A 235 -16.84 12.12 20.03
C ASP A 235 -16.15 11.24 21.09
N PRO A 236 -14.95 11.62 21.59
CA PRO A 236 -14.31 10.93 22.70
C PRO A 236 -15.27 10.76 23.91
N ASN A 237 -15.16 9.64 24.60
CA ASN A 237 -15.99 9.29 25.77
C ASN A 237 -17.50 9.06 25.50
N THR A 238 -17.92 8.81 24.26
CA THR A 238 -19.29 8.34 23.96
C THR A 238 -19.50 6.83 24.11
N GLY A 239 -18.47 6.10 24.57
CA GLY A 239 -18.57 4.65 24.83
C GLY A 239 -18.34 3.73 23.62
N LYS A 240 -17.95 4.25 22.44
CA LYS A 240 -17.75 3.47 21.19
C LYS A 240 -17.02 2.12 21.36
N THR A 241 -15.84 2.15 21.99
CA THR A 241 -15.01 0.95 22.21
C THR A 241 -15.64 0.00 23.22
N CYS A 242 -16.33 0.51 24.25
CA CYS A 242 -17.10 -0.31 25.18
C CYS A 242 -18.27 -1.02 24.49
N CYS A 243 -18.99 -0.31 23.60
CA CYS A 243 -20.08 -0.90 22.80
C CYS A 243 -19.56 -2.10 22.00
N ALA A 244 -18.51 -1.90 21.22
CA ALA A 244 -17.96 -2.97 20.39
C ALA A 244 -17.36 -4.12 21.22
N ALA A 245 -16.78 -3.83 22.39
CA ALA A 245 -16.30 -4.84 23.32
C ALA A 245 -17.43 -5.73 23.87
N ALA A 246 -18.62 -5.17 24.11
CA ALA A 246 -19.78 -5.93 24.59
C ALA A 246 -20.15 -7.10 23.64
N GLY A 247 -20.12 -6.87 22.33
CA GLY A 247 -20.33 -7.93 21.34
C GLY A 247 -19.24 -9.01 21.37
N ARG A 248 -17.97 -8.63 21.60
CA ARG A 248 -16.86 -9.59 21.74
C ARG A 248 -16.96 -10.47 22.97
N MET A 249 -17.63 -10.02 24.04
CA MET A 249 -17.83 -10.81 25.25
C MET A 249 -18.66 -12.08 25.02
N LEU A 250 -19.41 -12.16 23.92
CA LEU A 250 -20.08 -13.40 23.51
C LEU A 250 -19.10 -14.54 23.19
N ALA A 251 -17.88 -14.22 22.78
CA ALA A 251 -16.87 -15.20 22.40
C ALA A 251 -15.60 -15.16 23.28
N LEU A 252 -15.43 -14.13 24.10
CA LEU A 252 -14.19 -13.86 24.86
C LEU A 252 -14.49 -13.43 26.29
N ALA A 253 -13.63 -13.82 27.22
CA ALA A 253 -13.60 -13.32 28.58
C ALA A 253 -13.38 -11.79 28.61
N PRO A 254 -13.88 -11.10 29.65
CA PRO A 254 -13.72 -9.64 29.74
C PRO A 254 -12.24 -9.30 29.88
N SER A 255 -11.80 -8.29 29.14
CA SER A 255 -10.47 -7.71 29.24
C SER A 255 -10.55 -6.21 29.01
N TRP A 256 -9.74 -5.44 29.74
CA TRP A 256 -9.62 -4.00 29.51
C TRP A 256 -8.15 -3.54 29.48
N PRO A 257 -7.74 -2.75 28.46
CA PRO A 257 -8.47 -2.44 27.23
C PRO A 257 -8.89 -3.71 26.48
N PRO A 258 -9.98 -3.68 25.68
CA PRO A 258 -10.53 -4.89 25.10
C PRO A 258 -9.54 -5.55 24.14
N LEU A 259 -9.59 -6.87 24.06
CA LEU A 259 -8.82 -7.63 23.07
C LEU A 259 -9.45 -7.46 21.68
N VAL A 260 -8.96 -6.47 20.93
CA VAL A 260 -9.42 -6.14 19.57
C VAL A 260 -8.92 -7.18 18.55
N THR A 261 -9.65 -7.36 17.45
CA THR A 261 -9.18 -8.16 16.30
C THR A 261 -7.99 -7.47 15.64
N ALA A 262 -8.14 -6.18 15.35
CA ALA A 262 -7.09 -5.37 14.72
C ALA A 262 -7.27 -3.89 15.10
N ARG A 263 -6.21 -3.11 14.92
CA ARG A 263 -6.26 -1.64 15.04
C ARG A 263 -6.13 -0.98 13.69
N PHE A 264 -6.68 0.21 13.51
CA PHE A 264 -6.44 0.98 12.29
C PHE A 264 -4.98 1.39 12.10
N SER A 265 -4.16 1.36 13.16
CA SER A 265 -2.70 1.53 13.07
C SER A 265 -1.98 0.33 12.43
N ASP A 266 -2.62 -0.84 12.38
CA ASP A 266 -2.02 -2.04 11.78
C ASP A 266 -1.89 -1.88 10.26
N THR A 267 -0.95 -2.62 9.67
CA THR A 267 -0.81 -2.63 8.21
C THR A 267 -2.03 -3.30 7.57
N PRO A 268 -2.43 -2.90 6.35
CA PRO A 268 -3.58 -3.53 5.68
C PRO A 268 -3.46 -5.05 5.51
N THR A 269 -2.24 -5.59 5.40
CA THR A 269 -2.02 -7.04 5.30
C THR A 269 -2.20 -7.76 6.63
N ASP A 270 -1.87 -7.09 7.74
CA ASP A 270 -2.01 -7.64 9.09
C ASP A 270 -3.48 -7.66 9.50
N ILE A 271 -4.22 -6.57 9.23
CA ILE A 271 -5.68 -6.53 9.40
C ILE A 271 -6.34 -7.68 8.62
N GLU A 272 -5.98 -7.87 7.36
CA GLU A 272 -6.46 -9.00 6.53
C GLU A 272 -6.21 -10.37 7.14
N MET A 273 -5.06 -10.59 7.80
CA MET A 273 -4.76 -11.88 8.43
C MET A 273 -5.64 -12.11 9.64
N LYS A 274 -5.77 -11.09 10.49
CA LYS A 274 -6.50 -11.21 11.75
C LYS A 274 -8.01 -11.39 11.51
N VAL A 275 -8.60 -10.67 10.55
CA VAL A 275 -10.04 -10.80 10.23
C VAL A 275 -10.39 -12.13 9.53
N ASP A 276 -9.45 -12.72 8.81
CA ASP A 276 -9.62 -14.03 8.16
C ASP A 276 -9.46 -15.18 9.16
N GLN A 277 -8.54 -15.03 10.13
CA GLN A 277 -8.34 -15.97 11.24
C GLN A 277 -9.52 -15.95 12.22
N GLU A 278 -10.03 -14.77 12.58
CA GLU A 278 -11.21 -14.59 13.45
C GLU A 278 -12.53 -14.69 12.64
N ALA A 279 -12.75 -15.84 12.00
CA ALA A 279 -13.98 -16.13 11.25
C ALA A 279 -15.14 -16.61 12.14
N ASP A 280 -16.36 -16.22 11.79
CA ASP A 280 -17.62 -16.50 12.48
C ASP A 280 -17.59 -16.20 13.99
N MET A 281 -16.77 -15.23 14.40
CA MET A 281 -16.74 -14.70 15.76
C MET A 281 -16.90 -13.17 15.70
N PRO A 282 -17.44 -12.52 16.75
CA PRO A 282 -17.59 -11.07 16.78
C PRO A 282 -16.24 -10.37 16.58
N THR A 283 -16.08 -9.56 15.53
CA THR A 283 -14.81 -8.86 15.24
C THR A 283 -14.86 -7.38 15.60
N LEU A 284 -13.73 -6.86 16.11
CA LEU A 284 -13.56 -5.45 16.49
C LEU A 284 -12.32 -4.89 15.81
N ILE A 285 -12.54 -3.91 14.94
CA ILE A 285 -11.49 -3.11 14.32
C ILE A 285 -11.53 -1.74 14.96
N ASP A 286 -10.62 -1.51 15.90
CA ASP A 286 -10.72 -0.39 16.83
C ASP A 286 -9.85 0.80 16.42
N ASP A 287 -10.28 1.96 16.88
CA ASP A 287 -9.52 3.21 16.91
C ASP A 287 -9.18 3.78 15.52
N LEU A 288 -10.20 3.99 14.68
CA LEU A 288 -10.07 4.94 13.58
C LEU A 288 -10.01 6.37 14.16
N ALA A 289 -8.81 6.76 14.59
CA ALA A 289 -8.48 8.04 15.21
C ALA A 289 -8.37 9.16 14.17
N LEU A 290 -9.45 9.36 13.41
CA LEU A 290 -9.52 10.41 12.39
C LEU A 290 -10.11 11.68 13.02
N THR A 291 -9.26 12.67 13.25
CA THR A 291 -9.68 13.99 13.73
C THR A 291 -10.16 14.86 12.56
N ARG A 292 -10.85 15.97 12.85
CA ARG A 292 -11.25 16.94 11.82
C ARG A 292 -10.04 17.62 11.15
N ASP A 293 -8.92 17.69 11.86
CA ASP A 293 -7.65 18.26 11.39
C ASP A 293 -6.70 17.22 10.77
N ALA A 294 -7.18 15.99 10.51
CA ALA A 294 -6.35 14.94 9.93
C ALA A 294 -5.86 15.34 8.53
N SER A 295 -4.63 14.96 8.20
CA SER A 295 -4.03 15.28 6.91
C SER A 295 -4.79 14.59 5.76
N PRO A 296 -4.75 15.14 4.53
CA PRO A 296 -5.34 14.49 3.36
C PRO A 296 -4.82 13.06 3.11
N MET A 297 -3.57 12.77 3.53
CA MET A 297 -2.97 11.44 3.43
C MET A 297 -3.62 10.45 4.41
N GLU A 298 -3.81 10.85 5.67
CA GLU A 298 -4.50 10.03 6.67
C GLU A 298 -5.96 9.77 6.28
N HIS A 299 -6.64 10.78 5.73
CA HIS A 299 -7.97 10.61 5.14
C HIS A 299 -7.99 9.57 4.02
N ARG A 300 -7.03 9.61 3.09
CA ARG A 300 -6.93 8.62 1.99
C ARG A 300 -6.60 7.23 2.49
N GLU A 301 -5.70 7.10 3.47
CA GLU A 301 -5.34 5.81 4.05
C GLU A 301 -6.55 5.18 4.76
N ALA A 302 -7.27 5.96 5.56
CA ALA A 302 -8.49 5.53 6.22
C ALA A 302 -9.56 5.08 5.21
N VAL A 303 -9.81 5.88 4.16
CA VAL A 303 -10.74 5.50 3.07
C VAL A 303 -10.29 4.20 2.41
N THR A 304 -8.99 4.01 2.16
CA THR A 304 -8.47 2.78 1.53
C THR A 304 -8.68 1.55 2.41
N LYS A 305 -8.42 1.66 3.72
CA LYS A 305 -8.65 0.57 4.69
C LYS A 305 -10.14 0.24 4.82
N LEU A 306 -10.99 1.26 4.95
CA LEU A 306 -12.44 1.09 5.01
C LEU A 306 -13.00 0.50 3.71
N GLU A 307 -12.57 0.98 2.54
CA GLU A 307 -12.97 0.42 1.24
C GLU A 307 -12.63 -1.06 1.16
N ARG A 308 -11.42 -1.44 1.56
CA ARG A 308 -10.95 -2.81 1.51
C ARG A 308 -11.74 -3.74 2.43
N LEU A 309 -12.13 -3.29 3.62
CA LEU A 309 -12.90 -4.10 4.57
C LEU A 309 -14.38 -4.15 4.20
N ILE A 310 -15.01 -2.99 4.03
CA ILE A 310 -16.46 -2.85 3.83
C ILE A 310 -16.87 -3.38 2.45
N ARG A 311 -16.10 -3.16 1.39
CA ARG A 311 -16.44 -3.75 0.08
C ARG A 311 -16.29 -5.25 0.07
N SER A 312 -15.26 -5.80 0.72
CA SER A 312 -15.05 -7.24 0.72
C SER A 312 -16.15 -7.99 1.46
N VAL A 313 -16.60 -7.51 2.62
CA VAL A 313 -17.77 -8.11 3.29
C VAL A 313 -19.07 -7.84 2.50
N GLY A 314 -19.25 -6.63 1.98
CA GLY A 314 -20.46 -6.26 1.24
C GLY A 314 -20.63 -6.95 -0.11
N ASN A 315 -19.53 -7.33 -0.76
CA ASN A 315 -19.55 -8.09 -2.01
C ASN A 315 -19.37 -9.61 -1.78
N GLN A 316 -19.07 -10.03 -0.54
CA GLN A 316 -18.72 -11.41 -0.19
C GLN A 316 -17.53 -11.96 -1.00
N GLU A 317 -16.53 -11.11 -1.24
CA GLU A 317 -15.36 -11.40 -2.05
C GLU A 317 -14.09 -11.48 -1.22
N ALA A 318 -13.06 -12.11 -1.80
CA ALA A 318 -11.72 -12.11 -1.22
C ALA A 318 -11.20 -10.67 -1.04
N VAL A 319 -10.54 -10.41 0.08
CA VAL A 319 -10.01 -9.06 0.38
C VAL A 319 -8.95 -8.63 -0.62
N ARG A 320 -8.13 -9.58 -1.08
CA ARG A 320 -7.17 -9.36 -2.17
C ARG A 320 -6.73 -10.69 -2.79
N GLY A 321 -6.82 -10.79 -4.13
CA GLY A 321 -6.19 -11.87 -4.88
C GLY A 321 -4.66 -11.77 -4.86
N ARG A 322 -3.98 -12.88 -4.51
CA ARG A 322 -2.51 -12.98 -4.53
C ARG A 322 -2.10 -14.18 -5.39
N ARG A 323 -0.93 -14.09 -6.02
CA ARG A 323 -0.33 -15.20 -6.77
C ARG A 323 1.03 -15.54 -6.18
N ARG A 324 1.33 -16.83 -6.11
CA ARG A 324 2.64 -17.36 -5.73
C ARG A 324 3.66 -17.07 -6.84
N ARG A 325 4.95 -17.27 -6.55
CA ARG A 325 6.04 -17.08 -7.54
C ARG A 325 5.88 -17.96 -8.78
N ASP A 326 5.27 -19.13 -8.62
CA ASP A 326 4.92 -20.10 -9.66
C ASP A 326 3.64 -19.77 -10.43
N LEU A 327 3.07 -18.56 -10.26
CA LEU A 327 1.82 -18.09 -10.86
C LEU A 327 0.53 -18.75 -10.39
N THR A 328 0.60 -19.75 -9.53
CA THR A 328 -0.59 -20.35 -8.93
C THR A 328 -1.26 -19.36 -7.99
N ALA A 329 -2.59 -19.47 -7.84
CA ALA A 329 -3.32 -18.66 -6.88
C ALA A 329 -2.77 -18.95 -5.48
N GLN A 330 -2.44 -17.89 -4.74
CA GLN A 330 -2.27 -18.01 -3.31
C GLN A 330 -3.65 -18.05 -2.66
N GLU A 331 -3.74 -18.71 -1.51
CA GLU A 331 -4.96 -18.74 -0.71
C GLU A 331 -5.49 -17.31 -0.48
N SER A 332 -6.77 -17.14 -0.77
CA SER A 332 -7.47 -15.86 -0.68
C SER A 332 -8.04 -15.72 0.72
N ARG A 333 -7.95 -14.50 1.27
CA ARG A 333 -8.46 -14.16 2.60
C ARG A 333 -9.83 -13.50 2.48
N PHE A 334 -10.71 -13.77 3.43
CA PHE A 334 -12.09 -13.29 3.44
C PHE A 334 -12.43 -12.64 4.79
N VAL A 335 -13.41 -11.74 4.80
CA VAL A 335 -14.01 -11.25 6.05
C VAL A 335 -15.24 -12.10 6.33
N ARG A 336 -15.15 -12.98 7.33
CA ARG A 336 -16.19 -13.97 7.66
C ARG A 336 -16.90 -13.67 8.98
N SER A 337 -17.12 -12.40 9.27
CA SER A 337 -17.91 -11.91 10.40
C SER A 337 -18.54 -10.57 10.02
N ILE A 338 -19.40 -10.02 10.87
CA ILE A 338 -19.85 -8.62 10.72
C ILE A 338 -18.81 -7.75 11.41
N PRO A 339 -17.93 -7.05 10.66
CA PRO A 339 -16.89 -6.25 11.29
C PRO A 339 -17.51 -5.06 12.01
N VAL A 340 -17.24 -4.95 13.32
CA VAL A 340 -17.58 -3.78 14.12
C VAL A 340 -16.39 -2.83 14.12
N ILE A 341 -16.59 -1.65 13.51
CA ILE A 341 -15.57 -0.63 13.31
C ILE A 341 -15.87 0.54 14.24
N THR A 342 -14.91 0.96 15.06
CA THR A 342 -15.05 2.17 15.88
C THR A 342 -14.25 3.32 15.27
N ALA A 343 -14.85 4.51 15.25
CA ALA A 343 -14.22 5.72 14.70
C ALA A 343 -14.52 6.95 15.55
N GLN A 344 -13.61 7.93 15.59
CA GLN A 344 -13.98 9.25 16.12
C GLN A 344 -14.85 9.99 15.11
N THR A 345 -14.35 10.08 13.87
CA THR A 345 -15.05 10.71 12.75
C THR A 345 -14.89 9.84 11.50
N LEU A 346 -15.89 9.82 10.63
CA LEU A 346 -15.78 9.16 9.32
C LEU A 346 -15.11 10.10 8.30
N PRO A 347 -14.28 9.58 7.38
CA PRO A 347 -13.64 10.42 6.37
C PRO A 347 -14.68 11.13 5.49
N PRO A 348 -14.56 12.45 5.24
CA PRO A 348 -15.46 13.18 4.36
C PRO A 348 -15.48 12.63 2.92
N GLY A 349 -14.37 12.03 2.47
CA GLY A 349 -14.25 11.39 1.16
C GLY A 349 -14.86 9.99 1.04
N MET A 350 -15.51 9.47 2.10
CA MET A 350 -16.19 8.18 2.07
C MET A 350 -17.40 8.24 1.13
N GLN A 351 -17.44 7.36 0.13
CA GLN A 351 -18.49 7.35 -0.90
C GLN A 351 -19.81 6.78 -0.37
N ALA A 352 -20.94 7.24 -0.91
CA ALA A 352 -22.27 6.66 -0.67
C ALA A 352 -22.33 5.13 -0.91
N SER A 353 -21.50 4.61 -1.82
CA SER A 353 -21.39 3.17 -2.10
C SER A 353 -20.89 2.32 -0.91
N LEU A 354 -20.10 2.91 -0.01
CA LEU A 354 -19.66 2.27 1.23
C LEU A 354 -20.70 2.38 2.32
N TYR A 355 -21.39 3.52 2.43
CA TYR A 355 -22.54 3.67 3.33
C TYR A 355 -23.64 2.65 2.98
N ARG A 356 -23.88 2.36 1.70
CA ARG A 356 -24.81 1.28 1.28
C ARG A 356 -24.41 -0.14 1.72
N ARG A 357 -23.18 -0.34 2.20
CA ARG A 357 -22.62 -1.63 2.64
C ARG A 357 -22.27 -1.63 4.14
N ALA A 358 -22.78 -0.65 4.87
CA ALA A 358 -22.56 -0.53 6.30
C ALA A 358 -23.81 0.04 6.99
N VAL A 359 -24.04 -0.41 8.22
CA VAL A 359 -24.93 0.24 9.16
C VAL A 359 -24.08 1.23 9.95
N VAL A 360 -24.34 2.52 9.78
CA VAL A 360 -23.53 3.59 10.37
C VAL A 360 -24.29 4.25 11.50
N VAL A 361 -23.71 4.23 12.69
CA VAL A 361 -24.32 4.76 13.91
C VAL A 361 -23.40 5.80 14.53
N GLY A 362 -23.91 7.04 14.63
CA GLY A 362 -23.28 8.12 15.39
C GLY A 362 -23.77 8.12 16.83
N LEU A 363 -22.86 7.93 17.80
CA LEU A 363 -23.17 7.94 19.22
C LEU A 363 -23.09 9.34 19.80
N VAL A 364 -24.10 9.70 20.60
CA VAL A 364 -24.11 10.86 21.48
C VAL A 364 -24.04 10.41 22.96
N PRO A 365 -23.68 11.31 23.89
CA PRO A 365 -23.69 10.97 25.31
C PRO A 365 -25.05 10.44 25.76
N GLY A 366 -25.07 9.24 26.36
CA GLY A 366 -26.29 8.56 26.82
C GLY A 366 -26.71 7.35 25.96
N ASP A 367 -26.25 7.25 24.70
CA ASP A 367 -26.51 6.07 23.86
C ASP A 367 -25.80 4.80 24.39
N ALA A 368 -24.67 5.02 25.06
CA ALA A 368 -23.95 4.04 25.84
C ALA A 368 -23.52 4.69 27.16
N ASP A 369 -23.85 4.06 28.29
CA ASP A 369 -23.33 4.50 29.58
C ASP A 369 -21.90 3.97 29.76
N TRP A 370 -20.94 4.70 29.18
CA TRP A 370 -19.54 4.34 29.28
C TRP A 370 -19.03 4.29 30.73
N ARG A 371 -19.68 4.98 31.69
CA ARG A 371 -19.31 4.93 33.12
C ARG A 371 -19.77 3.62 33.73
N TRP A 372 -20.98 3.15 33.40
CA TRP A 372 -21.43 1.83 33.78
C TRP A 372 -20.54 0.74 33.19
N TRP A 373 -20.23 0.81 31.89
CA TRP A 373 -19.31 -0.12 31.23
C TRP A 373 -17.86 -0.03 31.76
N LYS A 374 -17.45 1.11 32.34
CA LYS A 374 -16.17 1.21 33.03
C LYS A 374 -16.09 0.27 34.24
N GLY A 375 -17.23 -0.05 34.87
CA GLY A 375 -17.32 -1.07 35.92
C GLY A 375 -16.90 -2.48 35.48
N MET A 376 -16.77 -2.73 34.16
CA MET A 376 -16.22 -3.97 33.60
C MET A 376 -14.68 -4.01 33.56
N GLN A 377 -14.00 -2.87 33.82
CA GLN A 377 -12.53 -2.76 33.80
C GLN A 377 -11.90 -3.22 35.10
N ASP A 378 -12.61 -3.02 36.20
CA ASP A 378 -12.21 -3.47 37.52
C ASP A 378 -12.74 -4.89 37.71
N SER A 379 -12.00 -5.76 38.40
CA SER A 379 -12.45 -7.11 38.80
C SER A 379 -13.58 -7.06 39.86
N GLY A 380 -14.48 -6.10 39.71
CA GLY A 380 -15.63 -5.84 40.55
C GLY A 380 -16.84 -6.67 40.17
N ASP A 381 -17.89 -6.52 40.96
CA ASP A 381 -19.14 -7.27 40.89
C ASP A 381 -19.78 -7.28 39.48
N LEU A 382 -19.74 -6.15 38.76
CA LEU A 382 -20.32 -6.05 37.42
C LEU A 382 -19.64 -6.99 36.41
N ALA A 383 -18.31 -7.02 36.39
CA ALA A 383 -17.54 -7.91 35.51
C ALA A 383 -17.80 -9.39 35.82
N GLY A 384 -17.95 -9.71 37.11
CA GLY A 384 -18.27 -11.07 37.58
C GLY A 384 -19.67 -11.55 37.22
N ARG A 385 -20.64 -10.63 37.04
CA ARG A 385 -22.03 -10.97 36.70
C ARG A 385 -22.31 -10.93 35.19
N ILE A 386 -21.93 -9.86 34.50
CA ILE A 386 -22.31 -9.64 33.10
C ILE A 386 -21.47 -10.47 32.13
N ALA A 387 -20.15 -10.53 32.32
CA ALA A 387 -19.29 -11.14 31.32
C ALA A 387 -19.47 -12.66 31.19
N PRO A 388 -19.59 -13.44 32.29
CA PRO A 388 -19.90 -14.87 32.18
C PRO A 388 -21.26 -15.11 31.51
N ALA A 389 -22.27 -14.30 31.83
CA ALA A 389 -23.59 -14.41 31.21
C ALA A 389 -23.55 -14.16 29.70
N LEU A 390 -22.92 -13.07 29.23
CA LEU A 390 -22.77 -12.82 27.80
C LEU A 390 -22.00 -13.95 27.11
N ARG A 391 -20.96 -14.49 27.76
CA ARG A 391 -20.23 -15.63 27.20
C ARG A 391 -21.10 -16.88 27.09
N ALA A 392 -21.93 -17.16 28.09
CA ALA A 392 -22.89 -18.26 28.06
C ALA A 392 -23.91 -18.11 26.92
N ILE A 393 -24.38 -16.89 26.63
CA ILE A 393 -25.27 -16.62 25.50
C ILE A 393 -24.60 -17.01 24.19
N GLY A 394 -23.36 -16.56 23.95
CA GLY A 394 -22.63 -16.91 22.73
C GLY A 394 -22.42 -18.41 22.58
N ASP A 395 -22.05 -19.10 23.67
CA ASP A 395 -21.88 -20.55 23.66
C ASP A 395 -23.20 -21.28 23.32
N ARG A 396 -24.33 -20.86 23.91
CA ARG A 396 -25.66 -21.43 23.61
C ARG A 396 -26.13 -21.18 22.17
N ILE A 397 -25.80 -20.02 21.59
CA ILE A 397 -26.08 -19.72 20.18
C ILE A 397 -25.30 -20.69 19.27
N ILE A 398 -24.00 -20.86 19.52
CA ILE A 398 -23.17 -21.79 18.75
C ILE A 398 -23.73 -23.22 18.88
N ASP A 399 -24.07 -23.67 20.09
CA ASP A 399 -24.61 -25.01 20.33
C ASP A 399 -25.93 -25.22 19.58
N ARG A 400 -26.82 -24.24 19.58
CA ARG A 400 -28.10 -24.30 18.86
C ARG A 400 -27.90 -24.35 17.34
N LEU A 401 -26.97 -23.56 16.79
CA LEU A 401 -26.66 -23.59 15.36
C LEU A 401 -25.96 -24.89 14.96
N ALA A 402 -25.08 -25.41 15.82
CA ALA A 402 -24.33 -26.64 15.58
C ALA A 402 -25.23 -27.89 15.66
N GLY A 403 -26.25 -27.86 16.52
CA GLY A 403 -27.24 -28.93 16.66
C GLY A 403 -28.42 -28.88 15.68
N SER A 404 -28.44 -27.93 14.74
CA SER A 404 -29.53 -27.76 13.78
C SER A 404 -29.10 -28.08 12.36
N ASP A 405 -29.77 -29.05 11.74
CA ASP A 405 -29.60 -29.35 10.30
C ASP A 405 -30.12 -28.21 9.40
N GLU A 406 -30.94 -27.30 9.95
CA GLU A 406 -31.56 -26.16 9.27
C GLU A 406 -31.05 -24.81 9.81
N ALA A 407 -29.79 -24.74 10.27
CA ALA A 407 -29.23 -23.52 10.86
C ALA A 407 -29.39 -22.24 9.99
N ALA A 408 -29.34 -22.37 8.67
CA ALA A 408 -29.58 -21.24 7.76
C ALA A 408 -31.04 -20.73 7.79
N VAL A 409 -32.02 -21.61 8.05
CA VAL A 409 -33.43 -21.26 8.22
C VAL A 409 -33.63 -20.54 9.55
N LEU A 410 -33.04 -21.05 10.64
CA LEU A 410 -33.06 -20.37 11.94
C LEU A 410 -32.51 -18.94 11.86
N LEU A 411 -31.38 -18.76 11.15
CA LEU A 411 -30.82 -17.43 10.90
C LEU A 411 -31.75 -16.55 10.07
N ALA A 412 -32.39 -17.11 9.04
CA ALA A 412 -33.33 -16.36 8.19
C ALA A 412 -34.61 -15.92 8.95
N ASP A 413 -35.11 -16.74 9.86
CA ASP A 413 -36.27 -16.40 10.69
C ASP A 413 -35.91 -15.36 11.76
N ALA A 414 -34.71 -15.44 12.34
CA ALA A 414 -34.18 -14.41 13.22
C ALA A 414 -34.00 -13.07 12.48
N ASP A 415 -33.42 -13.09 11.26
CA ASP A 415 -33.26 -11.91 10.40
C ASP A 415 -34.64 -11.28 10.10
N ARG A 416 -35.65 -12.10 9.76
CA ARG A 416 -37.03 -11.65 9.47
C ARG A 416 -37.70 -11.03 10.69
N THR A 417 -37.51 -11.63 11.87
CA THR A 417 -38.07 -11.15 13.13
C THR A 417 -37.43 -9.81 13.54
N GLY A 418 -36.09 -9.71 13.44
CA GLY A 418 -35.38 -8.46 13.69
C GLY A 418 -35.81 -7.34 12.75
N PHE A 419 -35.93 -7.64 11.45
CA PHE A 419 -36.44 -6.68 10.48
C PHE A 419 -37.90 -6.26 10.74
N ALA A 420 -38.77 -7.21 11.10
CA ALA A 420 -40.16 -6.91 11.44
C ALA A 420 -40.28 -5.99 12.67
N ALA A 421 -39.39 -6.15 13.66
CA ALA A 421 -39.33 -5.27 14.82
C ALA A 421 -38.78 -3.87 14.48
N LEU A 422 -37.86 -3.77 13.51
CA LEU A 422 -37.27 -2.50 13.07
C LEU A 422 -38.21 -1.68 12.18
N ARG A 423 -38.97 -2.35 11.30
CA ARG A 423 -39.76 -1.72 10.23
C ARG A 423 -40.70 -0.60 10.72
N PRO A 424 -41.50 -0.75 11.78
CA PRO A 424 -42.40 0.33 12.22
C PRO A 424 -41.67 1.63 12.55
N TYR A 425 -40.48 1.52 13.15
CA TYR A 425 -39.65 2.67 13.50
C TYR A 425 -38.96 3.28 12.27
N LEU A 426 -38.63 2.47 11.25
CA LEU A 426 -38.13 2.97 9.97
C LEU A 426 -39.21 3.72 9.20
N ASP A 427 -40.43 3.19 9.17
CA ASP A 427 -41.56 3.83 8.50
C ASP A 427 -41.87 5.20 9.14
N GLU A 428 -41.66 5.34 10.45
CA GLU A 428 -41.78 6.60 11.19
C GLU A 428 -40.59 7.54 10.96
N ALA A 429 -39.36 7.06 11.14
CA ALA A 429 -38.16 7.89 11.15
C ALA A 429 -37.64 8.25 9.74
N LEU A 430 -37.92 7.42 8.74
CA LEU A 430 -37.48 7.61 7.35
C LEU A 430 -38.60 7.23 6.36
N PRO A 431 -39.68 8.02 6.25
CA PRO A 431 -40.79 7.69 5.36
C PRO A 431 -40.36 7.50 3.90
N GLY A 432 -40.80 6.41 3.25
CA GLY A 432 -40.48 6.12 1.85
C GLY A 432 -39.11 5.48 1.61
N TRP A 433 -38.44 4.99 2.66
CA TRP A 433 -37.13 4.32 2.56
C TRP A 433 -37.11 3.13 1.60
N GLU A 434 -38.21 2.38 1.48
CA GLU A 434 -38.32 1.19 0.60
C GLU A 434 -38.13 1.54 -0.88
N THR A 435 -38.60 2.70 -1.31
CA THR A 435 -38.52 3.16 -2.71
C THR A 435 -37.39 4.18 -2.92
N SER A 436 -36.58 4.44 -1.89
CA SER A 436 -35.51 5.44 -1.95
C SER A 436 -34.41 5.04 -2.94
N GLU A 437 -34.13 5.93 -3.89
CA GLU A 437 -33.05 5.77 -4.87
C GLU A 437 -31.64 5.83 -4.25
N THR A 438 -31.52 6.21 -2.97
CA THR A 438 -30.24 6.22 -2.24
C THR A 438 -29.71 4.82 -1.93
N GLY A 439 -30.58 3.81 -1.99
CA GLY A 439 -30.27 2.41 -1.66
C GLY A 439 -30.47 2.04 -0.19
N MET A 440 -31.29 2.79 0.55
CA MET A 440 -31.56 2.53 1.97
C MET A 440 -32.29 1.21 2.25
N ALA A 441 -33.02 0.64 1.29
CA ALA A 441 -33.63 -0.68 1.46
C ALA A 441 -32.61 -1.77 1.84
N GLY A 442 -31.47 -1.83 1.14
CA GLY A 442 -30.40 -2.77 1.47
C GLY A 442 -29.74 -2.48 2.83
N VAL A 443 -29.70 -1.21 3.26
CA VAL A 443 -29.19 -0.84 4.60
C VAL A 443 -30.16 -1.28 5.69
N ALA A 444 -31.47 -1.12 5.48
CA ALA A 444 -32.50 -1.61 6.37
C ALA A 444 -32.48 -3.14 6.51
N ASP A 445 -32.29 -3.87 5.40
CA ASP A 445 -32.14 -5.33 5.42
C ASP A 445 -30.93 -5.77 6.27
N MET A 446 -29.78 -5.11 6.09
CA MET A 446 -28.58 -5.37 6.91
C MET A 446 -28.84 -5.07 8.40
N ALA A 447 -29.46 -3.93 8.71
CA ALA A 447 -29.78 -3.52 10.07
C ALA A 447 -30.78 -4.49 10.73
N GLY A 448 -31.79 -4.95 9.99
CA GLY A 448 -32.74 -5.96 10.44
C GLY A 448 -32.07 -7.30 10.73
N ALA A 449 -31.15 -7.75 9.86
CA ALA A 449 -30.36 -8.96 10.09
C ALA A 449 -29.43 -8.84 11.32
N MET A 450 -28.77 -7.69 11.50
CA MET A 450 -27.99 -7.42 12.71
C MET A 450 -28.85 -7.46 13.97
N LEU A 451 -30.03 -6.84 13.94
CA LEU A 451 -30.99 -6.88 15.05
C LEU A 451 -31.55 -8.30 15.27
N GLY A 452 -31.65 -9.11 14.22
CA GLY A 452 -31.95 -10.54 14.30
C GLY A 452 -30.97 -11.32 15.16
N GLY A 453 -29.71 -10.88 15.31
CA GLY A 453 -28.79 -11.45 16.28
C GLY A 453 -29.25 -11.31 17.74
N LEU A 454 -30.04 -10.27 18.06
CA LEU A 454 -30.64 -10.11 19.38
C LEU A 454 -31.79 -11.10 19.61
N VAL A 455 -32.48 -11.53 18.55
CA VAL A 455 -33.43 -12.65 18.59
C VAL A 455 -32.70 -13.94 18.95
N LEU A 456 -31.54 -14.20 18.33
CA LEU A 456 -30.72 -15.37 18.68
C LEU A 456 -30.28 -15.35 20.15
N ALA A 457 -29.88 -14.18 20.66
CA ALA A 457 -29.51 -14.00 22.05
C ALA A 457 -30.69 -14.17 23.01
N ALA A 458 -31.86 -13.61 22.68
CA ALA A 458 -33.10 -13.74 23.47
C ALA A 458 -33.57 -15.20 23.55
N ASP A 459 -33.56 -15.91 22.42
CA ASP A 459 -33.94 -17.31 22.39
C ASP A 459 -32.94 -18.18 23.17
N ALA A 460 -31.63 -17.85 23.14
CA ALA A 460 -30.60 -18.56 23.89
C ALA A 460 -30.74 -18.45 25.42
N VAL A 461 -31.52 -17.49 25.91
CA VAL A 461 -31.86 -17.33 27.34
C VAL A 461 -33.32 -17.70 27.64
N GLY A 462 -34.07 -18.17 26.64
CA GLY A 462 -35.46 -18.59 26.76
C GLY A 462 -36.42 -17.45 27.09
N LEU A 463 -36.21 -16.26 26.52
CA LEU A 463 -37.22 -15.19 26.63
C LEU A 463 -38.50 -15.58 25.88
N ASP A 464 -39.64 -15.22 26.46
CA ASP A 464 -40.91 -15.26 25.75
C ASP A 464 -40.98 -14.15 24.69
N GLU A 465 -42.00 -14.24 23.83
CA GLU A 465 -42.19 -13.30 22.72
C GLU A 465 -42.32 -11.85 23.19
N ALA A 466 -43.03 -11.61 24.31
CA ALA A 466 -43.25 -10.26 24.84
C ALA A 466 -41.95 -9.63 25.37
N ALA A 467 -41.14 -10.38 26.12
CA ALA A 467 -39.86 -9.92 26.64
C ALA A 467 -38.84 -9.71 25.52
N ARG A 468 -38.83 -10.60 24.52
CA ARG A 468 -38.01 -10.45 23.31
C ARG A 468 -38.35 -9.16 22.57
N ASP A 469 -39.63 -8.92 22.29
CA ASP A 469 -40.09 -7.72 21.58
C ASP A 469 -39.75 -6.44 22.35
N ALA A 470 -39.85 -6.46 23.69
CA ALA A 470 -39.46 -5.33 24.53
C ALA A 470 -37.96 -4.99 24.41
N ILE A 471 -37.08 -5.99 24.34
CA ILE A 471 -35.64 -5.78 24.15
C ILE A 471 -35.33 -5.30 22.73
N LEU A 472 -35.98 -5.88 21.70
CA LEU A 472 -35.83 -5.43 20.31
C LEU A 472 -36.25 -3.96 20.15
N ALA A 473 -37.37 -3.56 20.76
CA ALA A 473 -37.88 -2.19 20.71
C ALA A 473 -36.89 -1.16 21.29
N ARG A 474 -36.11 -1.53 22.31
CA ARG A 474 -35.07 -0.64 22.90
C ARG A 474 -33.96 -0.27 21.91
N VAL A 475 -33.69 -1.13 20.92
CA VAL A 475 -32.68 -0.90 19.89
C VAL A 475 -33.30 -0.34 18.61
N ALA A 476 -34.47 -0.85 18.21
CA ALA A 476 -35.11 -0.54 16.94
C ALA A 476 -35.36 0.95 16.72
N GLY A 477 -35.92 1.65 17.72
CA GLY A 477 -36.20 3.10 17.63
C GLY A 477 -34.95 3.97 17.43
N PRO A 478 -33.95 3.89 18.34
CA PRO A 478 -32.69 4.61 18.16
C PRO A 478 -31.94 4.23 16.88
N LEU A 479 -31.94 2.94 16.50
CA LEU A 479 -31.32 2.48 15.26
C LEU A 479 -31.99 3.11 14.03
N ALA A 480 -33.33 3.15 13.97
CA ALA A 480 -34.05 3.80 12.87
C ALA A 480 -33.71 5.28 12.75
N ARG A 481 -33.55 6.01 13.87
CA ARG A 481 -33.08 7.40 13.85
C ARG A 481 -31.65 7.55 13.33
N ALA A 482 -30.75 6.65 13.73
CA ALA A 482 -29.38 6.64 13.21
C ALA A 482 -29.36 6.37 11.69
N LEU A 483 -30.22 5.47 11.21
CA LEU A 483 -30.38 5.17 9.79
C LEU A 483 -30.97 6.34 9.00
N ALA A 484 -31.86 7.14 9.60
CA ALA A 484 -32.36 8.38 8.99
C ALA A 484 -31.21 9.40 8.78
N VAL A 485 -30.36 9.60 9.79
CA VAL A 485 -29.16 10.46 9.67
C VAL A 485 -28.19 9.93 8.61
N GLN A 486 -28.03 8.60 8.54
CA GLN A 486 -27.24 7.98 7.48
C GLN A 486 -27.85 8.24 6.09
N ALA A 487 -29.17 8.17 5.94
CA ALA A 487 -29.85 8.45 4.68
C ALA A 487 -29.65 9.90 4.22
N GLU A 488 -29.82 10.87 5.13
CA GLU A 488 -29.53 12.29 4.87
C GLU A 488 -28.07 12.48 4.43
N THR A 489 -27.13 11.85 5.15
CA THR A 489 -25.71 11.91 4.79
C THR A 489 -25.47 11.29 3.39
N MET A 490 -26.17 10.22 3.03
CA MET A 490 -26.06 9.59 1.71
C MET A 490 -26.64 10.48 0.60
N ASP A 491 -27.74 11.17 0.88
CA ASP A 491 -28.35 12.15 -0.02
C ASP A 491 -27.46 13.38 -0.24
N ASP A 492 -26.89 13.96 0.83
CA ASP A 492 -25.92 15.05 0.72
C ASP A 492 -24.73 14.67 -0.16
N ARG A 493 -24.24 13.44 -0.01
CA ARG A 493 -23.12 12.92 -0.82
C ARG A 493 -23.53 12.66 -2.27
N ARG A 494 -24.80 12.35 -2.53
CA ARG A 494 -25.35 12.18 -3.88
C ARG A 494 -25.56 13.53 -4.55
N GLN A 495 -26.19 14.49 -3.88
CA GLN A 495 -26.45 15.85 -4.39
C GLN A 495 -25.16 16.59 -4.73
N ALA A 496 -24.14 16.49 -3.87
CA ALA A 496 -22.81 17.05 -4.15
C ALA A 496 -22.15 16.47 -5.43
N SER A 497 -22.57 15.28 -5.88
CA SER A 497 -22.13 14.69 -7.14
C SER A 497 -22.89 15.20 -8.36
N ASP A 498 -24.16 15.61 -8.21
CA ASP A 498 -25.02 16.11 -9.30
C ASP A 498 -24.81 17.61 -9.57
N ASP A 499 -24.55 18.42 -8.53
CA ASP A 499 -24.25 19.86 -8.66
C ASP A 499 -23.05 20.16 -9.56
N LEU A 500 -22.07 19.24 -9.60
CA LEU A 500 -20.88 19.36 -10.43
C LEU A 500 -21.21 19.28 -11.94
N ARG A 501 -22.22 18.49 -12.33
CA ARG A 501 -22.65 18.36 -13.74
C ARG A 501 -23.20 19.68 -14.26
N VAL A 502 -24.07 20.31 -13.48
CA VAL A 502 -24.70 21.59 -13.83
C VAL A 502 -23.66 22.71 -13.83
N ALA A 503 -22.80 22.75 -12.81
CA ALA A 503 -21.76 23.77 -12.67
C ALA A 503 -20.82 23.83 -13.89
N VAL A 504 -20.35 22.67 -14.39
CA VAL A 504 -19.45 22.67 -15.56
C VAL A 504 -20.12 23.20 -16.84
N GLY A 505 -21.41 22.94 -17.04
CA GLY A 505 -22.18 23.53 -18.14
C GLY A 505 -22.26 25.06 -18.04
N ASP A 506 -22.61 25.58 -16.86
CA ASP A 506 -22.70 27.02 -16.58
C ASP A 506 -21.36 27.75 -16.79
N ILE A 507 -20.28 27.13 -16.31
CA ILE A 507 -18.91 27.68 -16.38
C ILE A 507 -18.45 27.81 -17.82
N ILE A 508 -18.71 26.80 -18.65
CA ILE A 508 -18.33 26.82 -20.07
C ILE A 508 -19.14 27.88 -20.84
N ARG A 509 -20.45 27.97 -20.62
CA ARG A 509 -21.29 29.02 -21.23
C ARG A 509 -20.80 30.43 -20.86
N HIS A 510 -20.56 30.67 -19.58
CA HIS A 510 -20.04 31.96 -19.11
C HIS A 510 -18.63 32.24 -19.66
N ALA A 511 -17.77 31.23 -19.78
CA ALA A 511 -16.45 31.40 -20.36
C ALA A 511 -16.49 31.78 -21.84
N LEU A 512 -17.41 31.20 -22.62
CA LEU A 512 -17.62 31.55 -24.03
C LEU A 512 -18.12 33.00 -24.18
N LEU A 513 -19.15 33.39 -23.42
CA LEU A 513 -19.70 34.75 -23.44
C LEU A 513 -18.68 35.79 -22.98
N ALA A 514 -17.89 35.46 -21.95
CA ALA A 514 -16.82 36.32 -21.44
C ALA A 514 -15.54 36.28 -22.30
N ARG A 515 -15.52 35.53 -23.41
CA ARG A 515 -14.35 35.34 -24.29
C ARG A 515 -13.10 34.83 -23.56
N ARG A 516 -13.31 34.05 -22.49
CA ARG A 516 -12.28 33.27 -21.77
C ARG A 516 -12.17 31.84 -22.30
N ALA A 517 -13.11 31.44 -23.15
CA ALA A 517 -13.04 30.26 -24.00
C ALA A 517 -13.57 30.60 -25.40
N HIS A 518 -13.22 29.81 -26.39
CA HIS A 518 -13.75 29.94 -27.75
C HIS A 518 -13.90 28.59 -28.44
N LEU A 519 -14.83 28.51 -29.39
CA LEU A 519 -15.13 27.29 -30.12
C LEU A 519 -14.31 27.19 -31.41
N THR A 520 -13.77 26.02 -31.71
CA THR A 520 -13.05 25.72 -32.95
C THR A 520 -13.54 24.43 -33.59
N GLY A 521 -13.18 24.20 -34.85
CA GLY A 521 -13.35 22.93 -35.53
C GLY A 521 -12.44 21.81 -34.97
N PRO A 522 -12.63 20.55 -35.43
CA PRO A 522 -11.82 19.40 -35.05
C PRO A 522 -10.33 19.52 -35.43
N ASP A 523 -10.02 20.40 -36.38
CA ASP A 523 -8.69 20.71 -36.91
C ASP A 523 -8.11 22.01 -36.33
N GLY A 524 -8.80 22.63 -35.35
CA GLY A 524 -8.38 23.88 -34.71
C GLY A 524 -8.72 25.14 -35.51
N THR A 525 -9.44 25.03 -36.63
CA THR A 525 -9.88 26.20 -37.41
C THR A 525 -10.99 26.97 -36.68
N THR A 526 -10.92 28.30 -36.71
CA THR A 526 -11.87 29.21 -36.05
C THR A 526 -12.96 29.69 -37.01
N THR A 527 -13.36 28.89 -38.00
CA THR A 527 -14.45 29.31 -38.90
C THR A 527 -15.74 29.46 -38.09
N GLY A 528 -16.54 30.50 -38.35
CA GLY A 528 -17.80 30.75 -37.63
C GLY A 528 -18.86 29.64 -37.79
N ALA A 529 -18.57 28.59 -38.57
CA ALA A 529 -19.48 27.51 -38.92
C ALA A 529 -19.54 26.36 -37.89
N TYR A 530 -18.61 26.26 -36.93
CA TYR A 530 -18.59 25.14 -35.98
C TYR A 530 -19.48 25.39 -34.75
N GLY A 531 -20.09 24.33 -34.21
CA GLY A 531 -20.99 24.37 -33.04
C GLY A 531 -22.45 24.06 -33.38
N PRO A 532 -23.33 23.90 -32.37
CA PRO A 532 -24.77 23.75 -32.56
C PRO A 532 -25.37 24.86 -33.44
N ASP A 533 -26.35 24.50 -34.26
CA ASP A 533 -27.11 25.46 -35.07
C ASP A 533 -27.78 26.51 -34.17
N GLY A 534 -27.75 27.77 -34.59
CA GLY A 534 -28.35 28.89 -33.86
C GLY A 534 -27.40 29.70 -32.95
N LEU A 535 -26.15 29.26 -32.75
CA LEU A 535 -25.15 30.06 -32.02
C LEU A 535 -24.53 31.13 -32.92
N THR A 536 -24.50 32.39 -32.47
CA THR A 536 -23.77 33.47 -33.17
C THR A 536 -22.25 33.31 -32.99
N PRO A 537 -21.41 33.94 -33.85
CA PRO A 537 -19.97 33.95 -33.63
C PRO A 537 -19.56 34.48 -32.25
N GLN A 538 -20.33 35.42 -31.69
CA GLN A 538 -20.11 35.95 -30.35
C GLN A 538 -20.43 34.93 -29.25
N ASP A 539 -21.50 34.14 -29.39
CA ASP A 539 -21.86 33.06 -28.45
C ASP A 539 -20.83 31.92 -28.48
N LYS A 540 -20.04 31.83 -29.56
CA LYS A 540 -18.93 30.89 -29.72
C LYS A 540 -17.60 31.43 -29.17
N GLY A 541 -17.59 32.61 -28.54
CA GLY A 541 -16.38 33.24 -28.02
C GLY A 541 -15.42 33.76 -29.12
N LEU A 542 -15.90 33.91 -30.35
CA LEU A 542 -15.13 34.36 -31.50
C LEU A 542 -15.35 35.85 -31.78
N ARG A 543 -14.32 36.51 -32.31
CA ARG A 543 -14.35 37.90 -32.77
C ARG A 543 -13.92 37.98 -34.23
N GLU A 544 -14.61 38.79 -35.01
CA GLU A 544 -14.18 39.15 -36.36
C GLU A 544 -12.93 40.05 -36.32
N VAL A 545 -11.89 39.66 -37.06
CA VAL A 545 -10.59 40.37 -37.12
C VAL A 545 -10.29 40.92 -38.51
N GLY A 546 -11.02 40.49 -39.54
CA GLY A 546 -10.85 40.98 -40.90
C GLY A 546 -11.48 40.05 -41.93
N ARG A 547 -11.12 40.25 -43.19
CA ARG A 547 -11.46 39.35 -44.29
C ARG A 547 -10.21 38.80 -44.94
N ASP A 548 -10.26 37.53 -45.30
CA ASP A 548 -9.19 36.89 -46.05
C ASP A 548 -9.04 37.60 -47.40
N PRO A 549 -7.86 38.16 -47.72
CA PRO A 549 -7.65 38.94 -48.93
C PRO A 549 -7.66 38.09 -50.22
N VAL A 550 -7.61 36.76 -50.11
CA VAL A 550 -7.62 35.81 -51.24
C VAL A 550 -8.99 35.16 -51.41
N LEU A 551 -9.66 34.79 -50.31
CA LEU A 551 -10.93 34.05 -50.33
C LEU A 551 -12.16 34.93 -50.03
N GLY A 552 -11.98 36.17 -49.57
CA GLY A 552 -13.05 37.10 -49.23
C GLY A 552 -13.88 36.72 -47.98
N THR A 553 -13.51 35.62 -47.31
CA THR A 553 -14.20 35.07 -46.13
C THR A 553 -13.85 35.84 -44.87
N VAL A 554 -14.81 35.95 -43.94
CA VAL A 554 -14.62 36.64 -42.66
C VAL A 554 -13.72 35.81 -41.74
N ILE A 555 -12.58 36.37 -41.36
CA ILE A 555 -11.62 35.74 -40.45
C ILE A 555 -12.06 36.03 -39.01
N HIS A 556 -12.19 34.97 -38.23
CA HIS A 556 -12.52 35.03 -36.83
C HIS A 556 -11.33 34.56 -35.98
N GLU A 557 -11.13 35.19 -34.83
CA GLU A 557 -10.13 34.82 -33.83
C GLU A 557 -10.82 34.59 -32.48
N GLY A 558 -10.33 33.61 -31.73
CA GLY A 558 -10.80 33.29 -30.39
C GLY A 558 -9.74 33.58 -29.34
N ALA A 559 -10.18 33.93 -28.13
CA ALA A 559 -9.30 34.15 -26.97
C ALA A 559 -9.58 33.12 -25.86
N GLY A 560 -8.56 32.81 -25.07
CA GLY A 560 -8.69 31.87 -23.94
C GLY A 560 -8.71 30.39 -24.34
N VAL A 561 -9.38 29.54 -23.55
CA VAL A 561 -9.34 28.08 -23.69
C VAL A 561 -10.06 27.62 -24.97
N ALA A 562 -9.36 26.87 -25.83
CA ALA A 562 -9.93 26.31 -27.05
C ALA A 562 -10.80 25.08 -26.77
N LEU A 563 -12.06 25.17 -27.21
CA LEU A 563 -13.09 24.14 -27.11
C LEU A 563 -13.41 23.61 -28.51
N HIS A 564 -13.17 22.33 -28.76
CA HIS A 564 -13.26 21.79 -30.12
C HIS A 564 -14.59 21.09 -30.34
N HIS A 565 -15.34 21.54 -31.32
CA HIS A 565 -16.59 20.89 -31.70
C HIS A 565 -16.30 19.53 -32.35
N VAL A 566 -16.86 18.45 -31.78
CA VAL A 566 -16.67 17.08 -32.27
C VAL A 566 -18.04 16.41 -32.55
N PRO A 567 -18.68 16.70 -33.70
CA PRO A 567 -20.03 16.25 -34.02
C PRO A 567 -20.22 14.73 -33.93
N ALA A 568 -19.20 13.96 -34.33
CA ALA A 568 -19.21 12.49 -34.29
C ALA A 568 -19.43 11.90 -32.89
N TYR A 569 -19.29 12.71 -31.83
CA TYR A 569 -19.53 12.31 -30.44
C TYR A 569 -20.59 13.18 -29.73
N GLY A 570 -21.33 14.01 -30.49
CA GLY A 570 -22.41 14.84 -29.96
C GLY A 570 -21.98 15.86 -28.90
N GLY A 571 -20.74 16.36 -28.94
CA GLY A 571 -20.21 17.19 -27.86
C GLY A 571 -18.98 18.03 -28.19
N ILE A 572 -18.41 18.61 -27.14
CA ILE A 572 -17.26 19.51 -27.16
C ILE A 572 -16.06 18.84 -26.49
N ALA A 573 -14.93 18.81 -27.19
CA ALA A 573 -13.67 18.26 -26.70
C ALA A 573 -12.82 19.35 -26.04
N VAL A 574 -12.46 19.15 -24.78
CA VAL A 574 -11.64 20.07 -23.98
C VAL A 574 -10.52 19.32 -23.24
N ARG A 575 -9.37 19.97 -23.07
CA ARG A 575 -8.29 19.42 -22.23
C ARG A 575 -8.68 19.53 -20.76
N ALA A 576 -8.32 18.54 -19.95
CA ALA A 576 -8.58 18.59 -18.51
C ALA A 576 -7.96 19.83 -17.83
N SER A 577 -6.77 20.26 -18.29
CA SER A 577 -6.11 21.48 -17.82
C SER A 577 -6.84 22.75 -18.23
N GLY A 578 -7.35 22.79 -19.47
CA GLY A 578 -8.17 23.91 -19.95
C GLY A 578 -9.48 24.02 -19.18
N LEU A 579 -10.15 22.91 -18.93
CA LEU A 579 -11.39 22.88 -18.15
C LEU A 579 -11.16 23.29 -16.69
N HIS A 580 -10.09 22.79 -16.07
CA HIS A 580 -9.68 23.19 -14.73
C HIS A 580 -9.39 24.69 -14.63
N ALA A 581 -8.73 25.27 -15.64
CA ALA A 581 -8.50 26.71 -15.70
C ALA A 581 -9.82 27.51 -15.77
N LEU A 582 -10.81 27.04 -16.53
CA LEU A 582 -12.13 27.67 -16.58
C LEU A 582 -12.87 27.61 -15.24
N ILE A 583 -12.81 26.48 -14.54
CA ILE A 583 -13.41 26.30 -13.22
C ILE A 583 -12.75 27.19 -12.17
N ARG A 584 -11.42 27.25 -12.15
CA ARG A 584 -10.69 28.16 -11.25
C ARG A 584 -11.04 29.62 -11.52
N ALA A 585 -11.19 29.98 -12.80
CA ALA A 585 -11.51 31.34 -13.20
C ALA A 585 -12.97 31.72 -12.99
N SER A 586 -13.90 30.75 -12.87
CA SER A 586 -15.30 31.04 -12.57
C SER A 586 -15.52 31.35 -11.09
N GLY A 587 -14.72 30.75 -10.19
CA GLY A 587 -14.94 30.83 -8.76
C GLY A 587 -16.26 30.17 -8.31
N ASP A 588 -16.79 29.23 -9.11
CA ASP A 588 -18.04 28.55 -8.81
C ASP A 588 -17.83 27.54 -7.67
N PRO A 589 -18.45 27.74 -6.50
CA PRO A 589 -18.21 26.89 -5.33
C PRO A 589 -18.65 25.44 -5.54
N ARG A 590 -19.53 25.16 -6.52
CA ARG A 590 -20.02 23.81 -6.85
C ARG A 590 -18.95 22.96 -7.56
N ALA A 591 -17.92 23.60 -8.11
CA ALA A 591 -16.85 22.95 -8.85
C ALA A 591 -15.46 23.19 -8.21
N ASP A 592 -15.43 23.79 -7.02
CA ASP A 592 -14.19 24.13 -6.31
C ASP A 592 -13.51 22.88 -5.70
N GLY A 593 -12.19 22.91 -5.57
CA GLY A 593 -11.39 21.83 -4.97
C GLY A 593 -11.05 20.63 -5.89
N TYR A 594 -11.53 20.60 -7.14
CA TYR A 594 -11.13 19.57 -8.10
C TYR A 594 -9.86 19.96 -8.86
N THR A 595 -8.88 19.06 -8.93
CA THR A 595 -7.63 19.22 -9.69
C THR A 595 -7.74 18.75 -11.13
N THR A 596 -6.80 19.14 -11.99
CA THR A 596 -6.64 18.63 -13.37
C THR A 596 -6.64 17.09 -13.46
N ALA A 597 -6.14 16.39 -12.43
CA ALA A 597 -6.09 14.92 -12.39
C ALA A 597 -7.41 14.27 -11.93
N SER A 598 -8.18 14.96 -11.06
CA SER A 598 -9.42 14.43 -10.48
C SER A 598 -10.67 14.84 -11.27
N ILE A 599 -10.64 15.97 -11.97
CA ILE A 599 -11.78 16.57 -12.66
C ILE A 599 -12.42 15.64 -13.68
N GLY A 600 -11.63 14.92 -14.49
CA GLY A 600 -12.17 13.99 -15.50
C GLY A 600 -12.90 12.80 -14.88
N LYS A 601 -12.45 12.30 -13.72
CA LYS A 601 -13.13 11.23 -12.99
C LYS A 601 -14.37 11.75 -12.27
N ALA A 602 -14.30 12.96 -11.71
CA ALA A 602 -15.43 13.60 -11.03
C ALA A 602 -16.57 13.87 -12.02
N LEU A 603 -16.26 14.42 -13.20
CA LEU A 603 -17.25 14.69 -14.25
C LEU A 603 -17.82 13.43 -14.89
N ALA A 604 -17.02 12.38 -15.05
CA ALA A 604 -17.52 11.09 -15.48
C ALA A 604 -18.54 10.50 -14.50
N ARG A 605 -18.28 10.63 -13.20
CA ARG A 605 -19.19 10.17 -12.13
C ARG A 605 -20.46 11.01 -12.06
N ALA A 606 -20.35 12.32 -12.30
CA ALA A 606 -21.49 13.24 -12.42
C ALA A 606 -22.27 13.07 -13.75
N GLY A 607 -21.85 12.13 -14.62
CA GLY A 607 -22.46 11.92 -15.94
C GLY A 607 -22.25 13.07 -16.93
N ALA A 608 -21.36 14.02 -16.64
CA ALA A 608 -21.09 15.22 -17.44
C ALA A 608 -20.17 14.97 -18.66
N LEU A 609 -19.80 13.71 -18.93
CA LEU A 609 -18.92 13.31 -20.02
C LEU A 609 -19.55 12.20 -20.88
N VAL A 610 -19.22 12.18 -22.17
CA VAL A 610 -19.60 11.08 -23.06
C VAL A 610 -18.94 9.78 -22.60
N GLN A 611 -19.74 8.72 -22.47
CA GLN A 611 -19.30 7.39 -22.03
C GLN A 611 -18.43 6.69 -23.09
N GLY A 612 -17.39 5.99 -22.64
CA GLY A 612 -16.54 5.17 -23.51
C GLY A 612 -17.13 3.78 -23.77
N ARG A 613 -16.65 3.08 -24.81
CA ARG A 613 -16.82 1.62 -24.96
C ARG A 613 -15.56 0.90 -24.47
N GLY A 614 -15.69 -0.20 -23.72
CA GLY A 614 -14.58 -1.01 -23.20
C GLY A 614 -14.05 -0.57 -21.82
N VAL A 615 -12.75 -0.76 -21.55
CA VAL A 615 -12.10 -0.64 -20.23
C VAL A 615 -12.02 0.81 -19.69
N SER A 616 -12.29 1.83 -20.51
CA SER A 616 -12.32 3.24 -20.09
C SER A 616 -13.75 3.76 -19.93
N HIS A 617 -14.13 4.16 -18.71
CA HIS A 617 -15.43 4.78 -18.39
C HIS A 617 -15.63 6.18 -18.99
N VAL A 618 -14.59 6.78 -19.60
CA VAL A 618 -14.62 8.13 -20.18
C VAL A 618 -14.16 8.08 -21.63
N ARG A 619 -14.96 8.63 -22.55
CA ARG A 619 -14.56 8.78 -23.95
C ARG A 619 -13.49 9.87 -24.05
N ARG A 620 -12.33 9.50 -24.61
CA ARG A 620 -11.25 10.42 -24.91
C ARG A 620 -11.07 10.47 -26.42
N VAL A 621 -10.99 11.68 -26.96
CA VAL A 621 -10.82 11.89 -28.40
C VAL A 621 -9.49 12.56 -28.69
N ARG A 622 -8.92 12.21 -29.83
CA ARG A 622 -7.74 12.84 -30.41
C ARG A 622 -8.20 13.70 -31.58
N LEU A 623 -7.65 14.90 -31.69
CA LEU A 623 -7.91 15.80 -32.81
C LEU A 623 -6.86 15.58 -33.92
N ALA A 624 -7.23 15.87 -35.16
CA ALA A 624 -6.33 15.72 -36.30
C ALA A 624 -5.15 16.70 -36.18
N GLY A 625 -3.92 16.21 -36.39
CA GLY A 625 -2.70 17.03 -36.33
C GLY A 625 -2.10 17.26 -34.94
N GLU A 626 -2.70 16.75 -33.86
CA GLU A 626 -2.12 16.83 -32.49
C GLU A 626 -1.21 15.62 -32.16
N ASP A 627 -0.23 15.88 -31.28
CA ASP A 627 0.72 14.88 -30.77
C ASP A 627 0.03 13.64 -30.16
N PRO A 628 0.60 12.43 -30.31
CA PRO A 628 -0.01 11.16 -29.88
C PRO A 628 -0.38 11.06 -28.38
N GLY A 629 0.10 11.97 -27.53
CA GLY A 629 -0.15 11.99 -26.09
C GLY A 629 -1.31 12.88 -25.62
N GLN A 630 -1.91 13.69 -26.49
CA GLN A 630 -2.85 14.75 -26.07
C GLN A 630 -4.31 14.31 -26.19
N TRP A 631 -4.84 13.76 -25.10
CA TRP A 631 -6.23 13.30 -25.01
C TRP A 631 -7.16 14.40 -24.47
N ARG A 632 -8.36 14.50 -25.05
CA ARG A 632 -9.39 15.46 -24.63
C ARG A 632 -10.62 14.76 -24.05
N LEU A 633 -11.21 15.39 -23.03
CA LEU A 633 -12.49 15.00 -22.46
C LEU A 633 -13.60 15.49 -23.38
N VAL A 634 -14.63 14.67 -23.62
CA VAL A 634 -15.79 15.07 -24.42
C VAL A 634 -16.97 15.37 -23.49
N ILE A 635 -17.39 16.63 -23.48
CA ILE A 635 -18.56 17.10 -22.75
C ILE A 635 -19.75 17.12 -23.73
N PRO A 636 -20.85 16.42 -23.44
CA PRO A 636 -22.04 16.42 -24.29
C PRO A 636 -22.60 17.82 -24.54
N ALA A 637 -23.16 18.06 -25.72
CA ALA A 637 -23.71 19.37 -26.07
C ALA A 637 -24.92 19.76 -25.18
N ASP A 638 -25.72 18.80 -24.72
CA ASP A 638 -26.86 19.00 -23.80
C ASP A 638 -26.42 19.44 -22.40
N VAL A 639 -25.20 19.10 -21.97
CA VAL A 639 -24.62 19.59 -20.71
C VAL A 639 -24.27 21.08 -20.82
N ILE A 640 -23.81 21.54 -21.98
CA ILE A 640 -23.39 22.93 -22.20
C ILE A 640 -24.55 23.81 -22.70
N TRP A 641 -25.49 23.28 -23.47
CA TRP A 641 -26.63 24.00 -24.05
C TRP A 641 -27.91 23.14 -23.99
N PRO A 642 -28.52 22.97 -22.81
CA PRO A 642 -29.71 22.15 -22.63
C PRO A 642 -30.92 22.68 -23.41
N ASP A 643 -30.99 24.00 -23.63
CA ASP A 643 -32.11 24.66 -24.32
C ASP A 643 -32.06 24.53 -25.86
N LEU A 644 -30.94 24.08 -26.43
CA LEU A 644 -30.74 23.86 -27.87
C LEU A 644 -30.86 22.38 -28.28
N ALA A 645 -31.02 21.47 -27.31
CA ALA A 645 -31.14 20.05 -27.54
C ALA A 645 -32.57 19.67 -27.98
N GLY A 646 -32.83 19.72 -29.29
CA GLY A 646 -33.95 18.97 -29.89
C GLY A 646 -33.71 17.44 -29.82
N PRO A 647 -34.74 16.59 -30.02
CA PRO A 647 -34.61 15.15 -29.85
C PRO A 647 -33.60 14.58 -30.87
N ALA A 648 -32.45 14.09 -30.37
CA ALA A 648 -31.39 13.54 -31.19
C ALA A 648 -31.77 12.17 -31.78
N SER A 649 -31.76 12.05 -33.11
CA SER A 649 -31.69 10.79 -33.83
C SER A 649 -30.35 10.10 -33.54
N GLY A 650 -30.39 8.81 -33.19
CA GLY A 650 -29.21 8.02 -32.83
C GLY A 650 -28.24 7.81 -34.01
N PRO A 651 -26.97 7.46 -33.74
CA PRO A 651 -25.99 7.23 -34.79
C PRO A 651 -26.21 5.87 -35.45
N ASP A 652 -26.53 5.87 -36.75
CA ASP A 652 -26.40 4.71 -37.63
C ASP A 652 -24.93 4.27 -37.73
N ASP A 653 -24.69 2.97 -37.57
CA ASP A 653 -23.40 2.32 -37.77
C ASP A 653 -23.03 2.32 -39.26
N ALA A 654 -22.18 3.26 -39.69
CA ALA A 654 -21.45 3.15 -40.95
C ALA A 654 -20.01 3.64 -40.80
N THR A 655 -19.08 2.70 -40.82
CA THR A 655 -17.62 2.94 -40.80
C THR A 655 -17.16 3.36 -42.20
N PRO A 656 -16.42 4.47 -42.40
CA PRO A 656 -15.74 4.70 -43.67
C PRO A 656 -14.40 3.95 -43.70
N ALA A 657 -14.31 3.03 -44.66
CA ALA A 657 -13.08 2.37 -45.07
C ALA A 657 -12.04 3.39 -45.56
N GLY A 658 -10.78 3.15 -45.23
CA GLY A 658 -9.66 3.99 -45.63
C GLY A 658 -9.30 3.83 -47.10
N ILE A 659 -8.62 4.83 -47.67
CA ILE A 659 -7.96 4.74 -48.98
C ILE A 659 -6.67 5.59 -48.95
N GLY A 660 -5.52 4.94 -49.18
CA GLY A 660 -4.47 5.52 -50.02
C GLY A 660 -4.86 5.21 -51.48
N GLY A 661 -4.90 6.24 -52.34
CA GLY A 661 -5.58 6.26 -53.65
C GLY A 661 -4.93 5.46 -54.78
N PRO A 662 -5.04 5.86 -56.06
CA PRO A 662 -5.98 6.80 -56.71
C PRO A 662 -6.76 6.14 -57.88
N VAL A 663 -7.75 6.85 -58.45
CA VAL A 663 -8.10 6.97 -59.90
C VAL A 663 -9.51 7.60 -60.01
N GLU A 664 -9.59 8.71 -60.75
CA GLU A 664 -10.79 9.47 -61.15
C GLU A 664 -11.65 8.72 -62.23
N PRO A 665 -12.64 9.35 -62.90
CA PRO A 665 -13.91 9.90 -62.41
C PRO A 665 -15.12 9.41 -63.26
N SER A 666 -16.35 9.47 -62.74
CA SER A 666 -17.56 9.77 -63.53
C SER A 666 -18.79 9.97 -62.63
N GLY A 667 -19.40 11.15 -62.67
CA GLY A 667 -20.74 11.42 -62.11
C GLY A 667 -21.85 11.01 -63.09
N PRO A 668 -22.98 11.72 -63.15
CA PRO A 668 -23.72 12.38 -62.08
C PRO A 668 -25.23 12.01 -62.09
N GLY A 669 -25.97 12.50 -61.10
CA GLY A 669 -27.44 12.59 -61.12
C GLY A 669 -28.11 11.77 -60.03
N GLU A 670 -29.26 12.14 -59.47
CA GLU A 670 -30.01 13.39 -59.41
C GLU A 670 -31.21 13.08 -58.47
N GLY A 671 -31.81 14.09 -57.83
CA GLY A 671 -33.21 14.02 -57.38
C GLY A 671 -33.45 13.43 -55.98
N THR A 672 -33.47 14.22 -54.90
CA THR A 672 -34.62 14.99 -54.38
C THR A 672 -35.83 14.18 -53.91
N GLY A 673 -36.10 14.24 -52.60
CA GLY A 673 -37.44 14.53 -52.08
C GLY A 673 -38.21 13.39 -51.37
N PRO A 674 -38.41 13.50 -50.04
CA PRO A 674 -39.21 12.57 -49.22
C PRO A 674 -40.55 13.18 -48.73
N ALA A 675 -41.45 12.32 -48.23
CA ALA A 675 -42.60 12.54 -47.32
C ALA A 675 -43.53 11.30 -47.45
N ASP A 676 -44.26 10.77 -46.49
CA ASP A 676 -44.39 10.89 -45.03
C ASP A 676 -45.28 9.70 -44.58
N ASP A 677 -45.31 9.44 -43.27
CA ASP A 677 -46.40 8.84 -42.48
C ASP A 677 -46.87 7.36 -42.64
N GLY A 678 -47.01 6.72 -41.47
CA GLY A 678 -48.22 5.93 -41.16
C GLY A 678 -48.02 4.47 -40.72
N GLN A 679 -48.14 4.24 -39.41
CA GLN A 679 -48.86 3.14 -38.72
C GLN A 679 -49.34 1.97 -39.61
N GLY A 680 -48.99 0.70 -39.40
CA GLY A 680 -49.19 -0.08 -38.17
C GLY A 680 -50.09 -1.28 -38.49
N ALA A 681 -49.80 -2.45 -37.89
CA ALA A 681 -50.67 -3.63 -37.82
C ALA A 681 -50.99 -4.33 -39.18
N GLU A 682 -51.14 -5.64 -39.32
CA GLU A 682 -51.41 -6.72 -38.38
C GLU A 682 -51.28 -8.07 -39.11
N ASN A 683 -51.02 -9.11 -38.33
CA ASN A 683 -51.51 -10.50 -38.49
C ASN A 683 -51.12 -11.33 -39.72
N ARG A 684 -50.39 -12.41 -39.44
CA ARG A 684 -50.87 -13.76 -39.77
C ARG A 684 -50.17 -14.84 -38.94
N THR A 685 -50.99 -15.51 -38.13
CA THR A 685 -50.95 -16.91 -37.72
C THR A 685 -50.07 -17.84 -38.58
N GLU A 686 -49.31 -18.74 -37.94
CA GLU A 686 -49.63 -20.17 -37.84
C GLU A 686 -48.46 -20.99 -37.25
N LYS A 687 -48.84 -21.95 -36.38
CA LYS A 687 -48.36 -23.35 -36.26
C LYS A 687 -46.86 -23.66 -36.16
N GLY A 688 -46.55 -24.56 -35.21
CA GLY A 688 -45.55 -25.60 -35.43
C GLY A 688 -44.92 -26.16 -34.17
N ALA A 689 -45.27 -27.40 -33.84
CA ALA A 689 -44.78 -28.17 -32.71
C ALA A 689 -43.29 -28.58 -32.81
N GLY A 690 -42.69 -28.94 -31.66
CA GLY A 690 -41.49 -29.78 -31.60
C GLY A 690 -40.66 -29.69 -30.32
N GLN A 691 -40.99 -30.53 -29.32
CA GLN A 691 -40.09 -31.36 -28.46
C GLN A 691 -38.57 -31.24 -28.69
N ALA A 692 -37.65 -31.44 -27.74
CA ALA A 692 -37.53 -32.06 -26.40
C ALA A 692 -36.00 -32.02 -26.10
N ASP A 693 -35.41 -32.14 -24.90
CA ASP A 693 -35.85 -32.45 -23.55
C ASP A 693 -34.73 -32.08 -22.55
N ALA A 694 -35.07 -32.21 -21.26
CA ALA A 694 -34.21 -32.38 -20.07
C ALA A 694 -33.97 -31.17 -19.14
N TYR A 695 -35.07 -30.56 -18.68
CA TYR A 695 -35.60 -30.55 -17.28
C TYR A 695 -35.03 -31.56 -16.23
N PRO A 696 -35.49 -31.57 -14.94
CA PRO A 696 -36.38 -30.62 -14.19
C PRO A 696 -36.09 -30.36 -12.67
N ASN A 697 -36.60 -29.20 -12.17
CA ASN A 697 -37.71 -28.92 -11.21
C ASN A 697 -38.12 -29.92 -10.10
N GLU A 698 -38.73 -29.51 -8.95
CA GLU A 698 -40.11 -28.97 -8.75
C GLU A 698 -40.30 -28.40 -7.29
N THR A 699 -40.88 -27.20 -7.04
CA THR A 699 -42.30 -26.73 -6.87
C THR A 699 -43.07 -27.31 -5.65
N GLY A 700 -43.97 -26.63 -4.93
CA GLY A 700 -44.73 -25.38 -5.20
C GLY A 700 -45.61 -24.88 -4.02
N SER A 701 -46.62 -24.09 -4.38
CA SER A 701 -47.37 -23.05 -3.62
C SER A 701 -48.82 -23.39 -3.21
N ALA A 702 -49.44 -22.61 -2.30
CA ALA A 702 -50.90 -22.36 -2.24
C ALA A 702 -51.27 -21.04 -1.47
N GLN A 703 -52.33 -20.34 -1.94
CA GLN A 703 -52.98 -19.13 -1.37
C GLN A 703 -54.27 -19.47 -0.59
N VAL A 704 -54.88 -18.49 0.14
CA VAL A 704 -56.33 -18.11 0.12
C VAL A 704 -56.69 -16.98 1.15
N GLU A 705 -57.38 -15.92 0.65
CA GLU A 705 -58.45 -14.99 1.15
C GLU A 705 -58.46 -14.23 2.51
N GLY A 706 -58.87 -12.94 2.47
CA GLY A 706 -59.38 -12.10 3.59
C GLY A 706 -60.92 -12.14 3.72
N PRO A 707 -61.63 -11.34 4.59
CA PRO A 707 -61.67 -9.86 4.49
C PRO A 707 -62.09 -9.02 5.76
N ARG A 708 -62.05 -7.68 5.60
CA ARG A 708 -62.93 -6.59 6.14
C ARG A 708 -62.70 -5.87 7.49
N ARG A 709 -62.82 -4.54 7.33
CA ARG A 709 -62.69 -3.31 8.16
C ARG A 709 -63.88 -3.04 9.12
N ILE A 710 -63.66 -2.46 10.31
CA ILE A 710 -64.59 -1.56 11.06
C ILE A 710 -63.77 -0.47 11.85
N GLU A 711 -64.42 0.68 12.04
CA GLU A 711 -64.01 2.05 12.40
C GLU A 711 -63.53 2.34 13.84
N ALA A 712 -62.95 3.54 14.01
CA ALA A 712 -62.58 4.22 15.26
C ALA A 712 -63.80 4.74 16.07
N PRO A 713 -63.61 5.09 17.36
CA PRO A 713 -63.54 6.53 17.69
C PRO A 713 -62.54 6.89 18.82
N GLY A 714 -62.08 8.16 18.86
CA GLY A 714 -61.38 8.78 20.02
C GLY A 714 -62.33 9.07 21.21
N PRO A 715 -62.04 9.97 22.19
CA PRO A 715 -60.93 10.90 22.37
C PRO A 715 -60.25 10.92 23.78
N VAL A 716 -59.17 11.72 23.89
CA VAL A 716 -58.51 12.43 25.04
C VAL A 716 -59.50 12.86 26.18
N PRO A 717 -59.13 13.26 27.45
CA PRO A 717 -57.81 13.68 27.96
C PRO A 717 -57.45 13.50 29.48
N ALA A 718 -56.19 13.84 29.80
CA ALA A 718 -55.66 14.62 30.93
C ALA A 718 -55.85 14.26 32.43
N ALA A 719 -54.75 14.56 33.15
CA ALA A 719 -54.58 15.08 34.53
C ALA A 719 -53.80 14.12 35.45
N ALA A 720 -52.52 14.37 35.77
CA ALA A 720 -51.91 15.47 36.54
C ALA A 720 -52.00 15.31 38.06
N SER A 721 -50.98 15.89 38.73
CA SER A 721 -50.80 16.10 40.17
C SER A 721 -50.10 14.94 40.92
N THR A 722 -49.12 15.16 41.80
CA THR A 722 -48.62 16.39 42.42
C THR A 722 -47.29 16.11 43.13
N SER A 723 -46.36 17.06 43.05
CA SER A 723 -45.28 17.30 44.03
C SER A 723 -45.87 17.69 45.41
N PRO A 724 -45.09 17.74 46.50
CA PRO A 724 -44.44 19.01 46.85
C PRO A 724 -43.12 18.91 47.64
N GLY A 725 -42.34 19.99 47.64
CA GLY A 725 -41.22 20.17 48.59
C GLY A 725 -40.20 21.26 48.27
N GLU A 726 -40.65 22.50 48.00
CA GLU A 726 -39.94 23.78 48.19
C GLU A 726 -39.35 23.93 49.62
N ALA A 727 -38.46 24.83 50.01
CA ALA A 727 -37.56 25.86 49.45
C ALA A 727 -36.77 26.40 50.68
N ASP A 728 -35.65 27.11 50.53
CA ASP A 728 -35.68 28.58 50.49
C ASP A 728 -34.34 29.30 50.77
N GLU A 729 -34.29 30.50 50.20
CA GLU A 729 -33.63 31.75 50.59
C GLU A 729 -32.14 32.05 50.27
N ALA A 730 -31.99 32.91 49.25
CA ALA A 730 -30.96 33.96 49.16
C ALA A 730 -31.46 35.28 49.80
N PRO A 731 -30.60 36.27 50.10
CA PRO A 731 -30.47 37.41 49.18
C PRO A 731 -29.07 38.13 49.12
N ASN A 732 -28.80 38.78 47.98
CA ASN A 732 -27.72 39.77 47.67
C ASN A 732 -27.88 41.11 48.49
N PRO A 733 -27.04 42.21 48.42
CA PRO A 733 -26.15 42.69 47.31
C PRO A 733 -24.94 43.66 47.65
N VAL A 734 -24.27 44.16 46.57
CA VAL A 734 -23.58 45.50 46.35
C VAL A 734 -22.08 45.78 46.65
N ALA A 735 -21.30 45.82 45.55
CA ALA A 735 -20.39 46.86 44.96
C ALA A 735 -18.98 47.33 45.49
N GLU A 736 -18.11 47.47 44.48
CA GLU A 736 -17.05 48.48 44.19
C GLU A 736 -15.66 48.47 44.88
N ALA A 737 -14.60 48.14 44.13
CA ALA A 737 -13.69 49.09 43.43
C ALA A 737 -12.35 48.44 43.02
N SER A 738 -11.90 48.69 41.78
CA SER A 738 -10.66 48.18 41.14
C SER A 738 -9.36 48.82 41.64
N PRO A 739 -8.19 48.25 41.31
CA PRO A 739 -7.33 48.94 40.35
C PRO A 739 -6.67 48.06 39.25
N ALA A 740 -6.68 48.61 38.03
CA ALA A 740 -5.75 48.53 36.88
C ALA A 740 -5.33 47.16 36.24
N PRO A 741 -5.30 47.08 34.88
CA PRO A 741 -5.05 45.85 34.14
C PRO A 741 -3.55 45.58 33.94
N ALA A 742 -3.11 44.39 34.34
CA ALA A 742 -1.87 43.79 33.82
C ALA A 742 -2.18 43.06 32.50
N ALA A 743 -1.24 43.17 31.58
CA ALA A 743 -1.28 42.76 30.18
C ALA A 743 -2.05 41.47 29.84
N SER A 744 -2.77 41.51 28.72
CA SER A 744 -3.42 40.37 28.06
C SER A 744 -2.46 39.17 27.94
N PRO A 745 -2.89 37.94 28.29
CA PRO A 745 -2.18 36.74 27.87
C PRO A 745 -2.28 36.63 26.34
N ALA A 746 -1.13 36.46 25.72
CA ALA A 746 -0.94 36.37 24.28
C ALA A 746 -1.89 35.35 23.64
N SER A 747 -2.47 35.74 22.52
CA SER A 747 -3.17 34.87 21.58
C SER A 747 -2.34 33.62 21.28
N THR A 748 -2.91 32.45 21.51
CA THR A 748 -2.39 31.17 21.03
C THR A 748 -2.19 31.25 19.50
N PRO A 749 -1.00 30.93 18.95
CA PRO A 749 -0.77 31.00 17.50
C PRO A 749 -1.63 29.95 16.78
N ALA A 750 -2.23 30.34 15.65
CA ALA A 750 -2.88 29.43 14.73
C ALA A 750 -1.90 28.32 14.31
N ALA A 751 -2.39 27.08 14.17
CA ALA A 751 -1.57 25.94 13.75
C ALA A 751 -0.82 26.27 12.43
N ALA A 752 0.51 26.29 12.51
CA ALA A 752 1.36 26.76 11.42
C ALA A 752 1.33 25.78 10.23
N TRP A 753 1.06 26.32 9.05
CA TRP A 753 1.12 25.62 7.78
C TRP A 753 2.56 25.12 7.49
N PRO A 754 2.80 23.83 7.16
CA PRO A 754 4.15 23.29 7.04
C PRO A 754 4.88 23.83 5.79
N VAL A 755 5.86 24.71 6.03
CA VAL A 755 6.74 25.26 5.00
C VAL A 755 7.86 24.27 4.65
N LEU A 756 8.05 24.01 3.36
CA LEU A 756 9.02 23.04 2.83
C LEU A 756 10.24 23.71 2.20
N ALA A 757 10.05 24.85 1.52
CA ALA A 757 11.10 25.69 0.97
C ALA A 757 10.59 27.13 0.82
N ALA A 758 11.47 28.04 0.39
CA ALA A 758 11.09 29.41 0.09
C ALA A 758 11.84 29.95 -1.13
N GLY A 759 11.18 30.84 -1.87
CA GLY A 759 11.81 31.73 -2.86
C GLY A 759 11.85 33.15 -2.32
N VAL A 760 13.01 33.79 -2.34
CA VAL A 760 13.22 35.16 -1.85
C VAL A 760 13.75 36.03 -2.97
N ASP A 761 13.10 37.16 -3.20
CA ASP A 761 13.54 38.18 -4.14
C ASP A 761 13.63 39.56 -3.48
N GLU A 762 13.81 40.61 -4.28
CA GLU A 762 13.92 41.98 -3.77
C GLU A 762 12.57 42.55 -3.26
N HIS A 763 11.46 41.91 -3.61
CA HIS A 763 10.09 42.31 -3.28
C HIS A 763 9.54 41.58 -2.05
N GLY A 764 10.06 40.40 -1.71
CA GLY A 764 9.67 39.70 -0.49
C GLY A 764 10.04 38.22 -0.48
N VAL A 765 9.34 37.45 0.35
CA VAL A 765 9.48 35.99 0.47
C VAL A 765 8.20 35.29 0.08
N THR A 766 8.34 34.23 -0.71
CA THR A 766 7.27 33.26 -0.96
C THR A 766 7.61 31.96 -0.26
N TRP A 767 6.81 31.63 0.76
CA TRP A 767 6.86 30.38 1.51
C TRP A 767 6.05 29.31 0.79
N LEU A 768 6.62 28.13 0.63
CA LEU A 768 6.07 27.06 -0.21
C LEU A 768 5.88 25.79 0.61
N GLY A 769 4.66 25.25 0.60
CA GLY A 769 4.27 24.06 1.34
C GLY A 769 3.27 23.18 0.56
N PRO A 770 2.87 22.02 1.11
CA PRO A 770 1.99 21.07 0.43
C PRO A 770 0.62 21.67 0.05
N ASP A 771 0.13 22.61 0.87
CA ASP A 771 -1.20 23.20 0.72
C ASP A 771 -1.21 24.54 -0.06
N GLY A 772 -0.07 24.96 -0.65
CA GLY A 772 -0.01 26.17 -1.47
C GLY A 772 1.28 27.00 -1.40
N ALA A 773 1.15 28.31 -1.69
CA ALA A 773 2.19 29.32 -1.58
C ALA A 773 1.65 30.51 -0.75
N SER A 774 2.40 31.03 0.21
CA SER A 774 2.09 32.30 0.88
C SER A 774 3.20 33.30 0.60
N THR A 775 2.82 34.44 0.04
CA THR A 775 3.77 35.51 -0.29
C THR A 775 3.61 36.65 0.70
N THR A 776 4.69 37.01 1.37
CA THR A 776 4.77 38.22 2.18
C THR A 776 5.44 39.31 1.35
N LEU A 777 4.64 40.25 0.86
CA LEU A 777 5.09 41.42 0.09
C LEU A 777 5.24 42.62 1.02
N ASP A 778 6.26 42.59 1.86
CA ASP A 778 6.73 43.75 2.61
C ASP A 778 8.23 43.84 2.33
N ARG A 779 8.72 45.00 1.89
CA ARG A 779 10.09 45.24 1.37
C ARG A 779 11.11 44.18 1.83
N GLY A 780 11.74 43.46 0.88
CA GLY A 780 12.63 42.33 1.19
C GLY A 780 13.72 42.64 2.23
N TYR A 781 14.22 41.59 2.90
CA TYR A 781 15.14 41.66 4.05
C TYR A 781 16.43 42.45 3.77
N GLU A 782 16.88 43.20 4.77
CA GLU A 782 18.12 43.99 4.73
C GLU A 782 19.30 43.27 5.39
N SER A 783 19.06 42.30 6.27
CA SER A 783 20.12 41.56 6.97
C SER A 783 19.93 40.05 6.88
N LEU A 784 21.04 39.32 6.65
CA LEU A 784 21.01 37.85 6.58
C LEU A 784 20.52 37.20 7.89
N PRO A 785 20.97 37.63 9.08
CA PRO A 785 20.40 37.18 10.35
C PRO A 785 18.87 37.27 10.45
N GLU A 786 18.26 38.34 9.94
CA GLU A 786 16.80 38.52 9.96
C GLU A 786 16.11 37.46 9.10
N LEU A 787 16.58 37.28 7.86
CA LEU A 787 16.09 36.24 6.97
C LEU A 787 16.27 34.84 7.58
N LEU A 788 17.44 34.53 8.15
CA LEU A 788 17.70 33.21 8.73
C LEU A 788 16.87 32.95 9.98
N ALA A 789 16.58 33.97 10.79
CA ALA A 789 15.69 33.85 11.95
C ALA A 789 14.26 33.52 11.50
N ASP A 790 13.75 34.26 10.52
CA ASP A 790 12.40 34.05 9.96
C ASP A 790 12.27 32.67 9.27
N VAL A 791 13.32 32.24 8.58
CA VAL A 791 13.41 30.89 8.02
C VAL A 791 13.38 29.82 9.10
N VAL A 792 14.01 30.02 10.26
CA VAL A 792 13.96 29.05 11.37
C VAL A 792 12.60 29.08 12.07
N GLU A 793 11.92 30.22 12.10
CA GLU A 793 10.53 30.30 12.61
C GLU A 793 9.58 29.46 11.74
N HIS A 794 9.67 29.59 10.42
CA HIS A 794 8.84 28.85 9.47
C HIS A 794 9.34 27.41 9.22
N MET A 795 10.65 27.16 9.34
CA MET A 795 11.30 25.85 9.16
C MET A 795 12.23 25.53 10.35
N PRO A 796 11.70 25.11 11.51
CA PRO A 796 12.47 24.93 12.76
C PRO A 796 13.62 23.92 12.67
N ALA A 797 13.49 22.89 11.83
CA ALA A 797 14.53 21.90 11.59
C ALA A 797 15.63 22.37 10.60
N GLY A 798 15.51 23.58 10.07
CA GLY A 798 16.25 24.05 8.91
C GLY A 798 15.57 23.69 7.58
N GLY A 799 16.11 24.22 6.48
CA GLY A 799 15.45 24.22 5.17
C GLY A 799 16.40 24.52 4.01
N THR A 800 15.89 24.39 2.80
CA THR A 800 16.54 24.95 1.61
C THR A 800 15.71 26.14 1.12
N ILE A 801 16.37 27.26 0.85
CA ILE A 801 15.74 28.47 0.28
C ILE A 801 16.50 28.91 -0.96
N ALA A 802 15.78 29.41 -1.95
CA ALA A 802 16.33 30.05 -3.13
C ALA A 802 16.24 31.57 -2.97
N ILE A 803 17.33 32.29 -3.21
CA ILE A 803 17.36 33.75 -3.15
C ILE A 803 17.88 34.31 -4.48
N SER A 804 17.27 35.37 -5.00
CA SER A 804 17.74 36.03 -6.22
C SER A 804 19.07 36.76 -5.98
N ALA A 805 19.85 37.00 -7.03
CA ALA A 805 21.11 37.73 -6.92
C ALA A 805 20.92 39.18 -6.37
N PRO A 806 19.89 39.95 -6.76
CA PRO A 806 19.59 41.25 -6.13
C PRO A 806 19.27 41.16 -4.64
N ALA A 807 18.48 40.17 -4.21
CA ALA A 807 18.18 39.93 -2.81
C ALA A 807 19.45 39.55 -2.03
N ALA A 808 20.28 38.67 -2.59
CA ALA A 808 21.56 38.28 -2.00
C ALA A 808 22.49 39.50 -1.81
N ALA A 809 22.58 40.39 -2.81
CA ALA A 809 23.37 41.61 -2.71
C ALA A 809 22.86 42.52 -1.58
N ARG A 810 21.54 42.69 -1.44
CA ARG A 810 20.93 43.42 -0.31
C ARG A 810 21.26 42.80 1.04
N LEU A 811 21.31 41.48 1.15
CA LEU A 811 21.72 40.75 2.35
C LEU A 811 23.24 40.78 2.63
N GLY A 812 24.03 41.41 1.76
CA GLY A 812 25.47 41.57 1.94
C GLY A 812 26.31 40.40 1.41
N TYR A 813 25.76 39.57 0.51
CA TYR A 813 26.55 38.63 -0.28
C TYR A 813 27.41 39.38 -1.31
N PRO A 814 28.54 38.80 -1.78
CA PRO A 814 29.34 39.39 -2.86
C PRO A 814 28.58 39.34 -4.20
N ASP A 815 28.93 40.15 -5.19
CA ASP A 815 28.26 40.15 -6.52
C ASP A 815 28.44 38.84 -7.31
N ARG A 816 29.42 38.01 -6.92
CA ARG A 816 29.78 36.74 -7.57
C ARG A 816 30.28 35.73 -6.54
N PRO A 817 30.16 34.42 -6.81
CA PRO A 817 30.62 33.38 -5.89
C PRO A 817 32.12 33.50 -5.58
N THR A 818 32.48 33.29 -4.31
CA THR A 818 33.85 33.40 -3.79
C THR A 818 34.32 32.09 -3.18
N ASN A 819 35.17 31.36 -3.89
CA ASN A 819 35.70 30.04 -3.46
C ASN A 819 36.80 30.11 -2.38
N ARG A 820 36.82 31.15 -1.53
CA ARG A 820 37.81 31.32 -0.45
C ARG A 820 37.17 31.07 0.91
N ARG A 821 37.76 30.16 1.67
CA ARG A 821 37.39 29.82 3.06
C ARG A 821 37.40 31.07 3.95
N PRO A 822 36.27 31.50 4.53
CA PRO A 822 36.25 32.58 5.51
C PRO A 822 36.96 32.11 6.79
N GLY A 823 37.95 32.85 7.28
CA GLY A 823 38.42 32.72 8.67
C GLY A 823 39.56 31.75 9.00
N ARG A 824 40.18 31.00 8.07
CA ARG A 824 41.42 30.24 8.37
C ARG A 824 42.65 31.02 7.92
N ALA A 825 43.45 31.50 8.86
CA ALA A 825 44.77 32.06 8.57
C ALA A 825 45.63 30.98 7.88
N SER A 826 45.94 31.16 6.60
CA SER A 826 46.98 30.37 5.95
C SER A 826 48.33 30.77 6.55
N SER A 827 49.12 29.80 6.98
CA SER A 827 50.49 29.96 7.46
C SER A 827 51.48 30.32 6.33
N GLY A 828 51.08 31.18 5.40
CA GLY A 828 51.85 31.60 4.23
C GLY A 828 51.82 33.11 4.08
N THR A 829 53.02 33.67 3.85
CA THR A 829 53.46 35.06 3.70
C THR A 829 52.41 36.12 3.30
N PRO A 830 52.40 37.31 3.93
CA PRO A 830 51.40 38.35 3.72
C PRO A 830 51.54 39.03 2.34
N GLY A 831 50.74 38.57 1.37
CA GLY A 831 50.57 39.18 0.05
C GLY A 831 49.32 40.06 -0.03
N LYS A 832 49.44 41.16 -0.79
CA LYS A 832 48.58 42.36 -0.85
C LYS A 832 47.06 42.14 -0.99
N SER A 833 46.31 42.96 -0.23
CA SER A 833 44.84 43.14 -0.17
C SER A 833 44.04 41.99 0.47
N ARG A 834 43.98 42.01 1.81
CA ARG A 834 42.98 41.25 2.56
C ARG A 834 41.63 41.98 2.40
N LYS A 835 40.85 41.64 1.36
CA LYS A 835 39.46 42.14 1.24
C LYS A 835 38.69 41.68 2.49
N ALA A 836 37.98 42.60 3.12
CA ALA A 836 37.13 42.28 4.27
C ALA A 836 36.12 41.18 3.90
N PRO A 837 35.76 40.28 4.82
CA PRO A 837 34.71 39.30 4.57
C PRO A 837 33.40 40.00 4.17
N PRO A 838 32.56 39.39 3.31
CA PRO A 838 31.27 39.97 2.94
C PRO A 838 30.42 40.31 4.16
N ARG A 839 29.56 41.33 4.03
CA ARG A 839 28.69 41.78 5.13
C ARG A 839 27.82 40.63 5.66
N ALA A 840 27.28 39.78 4.79
CA ALA A 840 26.53 38.58 5.14
C ALA A 840 27.30 37.65 6.11
N VAL A 841 28.60 37.44 5.89
CA VAL A 841 29.46 36.61 6.77
C VAL A 841 29.70 37.30 8.11
N THR A 842 29.94 38.60 8.09
CA THR A 842 30.22 39.39 9.29
C THR A 842 28.99 39.46 10.20
N GLU A 843 27.83 39.82 9.65
CA GLU A 843 26.55 39.89 10.36
C GLU A 843 26.08 38.50 10.81
N GLY A 844 26.13 37.49 9.92
CA GLY A 844 25.77 36.12 10.26
C GLY A 844 26.59 35.56 11.41
N THR A 845 27.92 35.72 11.38
CA THR A 845 28.80 35.25 12.46
C THR A 845 28.55 35.98 13.77
N ALA A 846 28.28 37.29 13.73
CA ALA A 846 27.92 38.07 14.90
C ALA A 846 26.60 37.59 15.53
N ALA A 847 25.66 37.10 14.72
CA ALA A 847 24.41 36.49 15.15
C ALA A 847 24.51 34.97 15.48
N GLY A 848 25.72 34.40 15.51
CA GLY A 848 25.94 32.98 15.85
C GLY A 848 25.77 31.99 14.68
N TRP A 849 25.58 32.48 13.45
CA TRP A 849 25.50 31.66 12.24
C TRP A 849 26.87 31.46 11.61
N THR A 850 27.19 30.21 11.25
CA THR A 850 28.47 29.87 10.62
C THR A 850 28.26 29.29 9.22
N PRO A 851 28.86 29.87 8.16
CA PRO A 851 28.77 29.30 6.83
C PRO A 851 29.65 28.06 6.71
N SER A 852 29.27 27.13 5.83
CA SER A 852 30.02 25.90 5.58
C SER A 852 31.45 26.19 5.10
N ALA A 853 32.37 25.24 5.36
CA ALA A 853 33.80 25.42 5.10
C ALA A 853 34.19 25.62 3.62
N ALA A 854 33.24 25.51 2.68
CA ALA A 854 33.43 25.67 1.24
C ALA A 854 33.46 27.14 0.77
N GLY A 855 33.07 28.10 1.60
CA GLY A 855 32.98 29.53 1.24
C GLY A 855 31.56 29.96 0.81
N ILE A 856 31.42 31.22 0.37
CA ILE A 856 30.15 31.76 -0.13
C ILE A 856 30.06 31.50 -1.63
N GLY A 857 29.32 30.47 -2.00
CA GLY A 857 29.13 30.04 -3.39
C GLY A 857 27.65 30.04 -3.80
N ALA A 858 27.36 29.52 -4.99
CA ALA A 858 26.00 29.34 -5.49
C ALA A 858 25.11 28.53 -4.53
N TRP A 859 25.73 27.62 -3.78
CA TRP A 859 25.14 26.94 -2.65
C TRP A 859 25.95 27.25 -1.40
N THR A 860 25.28 27.76 -0.36
CA THR A 860 25.90 28.05 0.93
C THR A 860 25.04 27.48 2.05
N ALA A 861 25.57 26.52 2.81
CA ALA A 861 24.91 26.05 4.03
C ALA A 861 25.32 26.92 5.22
N TRP A 862 24.35 27.40 5.98
CA TRP A 862 24.52 28.16 7.22
C TRP A 862 24.09 27.32 8.41
N HIS A 863 24.94 27.24 9.44
CA HIS A 863 24.70 26.47 10.65
C HIS A 863 24.46 27.41 11.82
N GLY A 864 23.27 27.33 12.42
CA GLY A 864 22.84 28.18 13.51
C GLY A 864 23.25 27.67 14.89
N PRO A 865 23.03 28.49 15.94
CA PRO A 865 23.45 28.20 17.32
C PRO A 865 22.78 26.95 17.92
N ASP A 866 21.50 26.73 17.65
CA ASP A 866 20.73 25.56 18.11
C ASP A 866 20.79 24.36 17.15
N ARG A 867 21.80 24.35 16.27
CA ARG A 867 22.02 23.38 15.19
C ARG A 867 20.98 23.31 14.04
N PRO A 868 20.11 24.31 13.75
CA PRO A 868 19.42 24.32 12.47
C PRO A 868 20.43 24.54 11.34
N SER A 869 20.18 23.93 10.18
CA SER A 869 21.00 24.11 8.99
C SER A 869 20.13 24.64 7.85
N VAL A 870 20.46 25.82 7.34
CA VAL A 870 19.76 26.43 6.20
C VAL A 870 20.66 26.42 4.98
N ALA A 871 20.24 25.73 3.93
CA ALA A 871 20.92 25.75 2.64
C ALA A 871 20.35 26.89 1.80
N VAL A 872 21.18 27.85 1.45
CA VAL A 872 20.83 28.97 0.57
C VAL A 872 21.36 28.68 -0.82
N VAL A 873 20.49 28.73 -1.83
CA VAL A 873 20.88 28.67 -3.23
C VAL A 873 20.63 30.01 -3.92
N ILE A 874 21.60 30.46 -4.70
CA ILE A 874 21.46 31.62 -5.61
C ILE A 874 21.46 31.05 -7.04
N PRO A 875 20.29 30.89 -7.68
CA PRO A 875 20.16 30.25 -8.99
C PRO A 875 21.13 30.82 -10.03
N GLU A 876 21.25 32.15 -10.11
CA GLU A 876 22.05 32.88 -11.10
C GLU A 876 23.56 32.61 -10.97
N TRP A 877 24.01 32.04 -9.86
CA TRP A 877 25.40 31.67 -9.63
C TRP A 877 25.71 30.21 -9.97
N ILE A 878 24.69 29.41 -10.33
CA ILE A 878 24.87 28.00 -10.64
C ILE A 878 25.63 27.85 -11.96
N ASN A 879 26.87 27.37 -11.85
CA ASN A 879 27.67 26.94 -12.99
C ASN A 879 28.30 25.58 -12.66
N PRO A 880 27.76 24.47 -13.18
CA PRO A 880 28.22 23.12 -12.83
C PRO A 880 29.72 22.89 -13.08
N ARG A 881 30.29 23.51 -14.12
CA ARG A 881 31.73 23.39 -14.45
C ARG A 881 32.60 24.09 -13.40
N GLU A 882 32.20 25.27 -12.94
CA GLU A 882 32.94 26.05 -11.95
C GLU A 882 32.74 25.53 -10.52
N MET A 883 31.57 24.98 -10.23
CA MET A 883 31.24 24.36 -8.94
C MET A 883 31.99 23.03 -8.71
N ARG A 884 32.60 22.44 -9.75
CA ARG A 884 33.31 21.15 -9.70
C ARG A 884 32.46 20.01 -9.10
N VAL A 885 31.14 20.09 -9.27
CA VAL A 885 30.19 19.08 -8.82
C VAL A 885 29.90 18.13 -9.98
N SER A 886 30.03 16.82 -9.74
CA SER A 886 29.63 15.78 -10.69
C SER A 886 28.25 15.25 -10.29
N GLY A 887 27.20 15.58 -11.04
CA GLY A 887 25.85 15.06 -10.81
C GLY A 887 24.74 15.98 -11.34
N GLU A 888 23.52 15.46 -11.37
CA GLU A 888 22.33 16.19 -11.82
C GLU A 888 22.00 17.32 -10.84
N THR A 889 21.94 18.54 -11.36
CA THR A 889 21.47 19.73 -10.64
C THR A 889 20.03 20.02 -11.03
N MET A 890 19.11 20.02 -10.07
CA MET A 890 17.71 20.36 -10.31
C MET A 890 17.53 21.85 -10.59
N ILE A 891 18.23 22.70 -9.83
CA ILE A 891 18.18 24.16 -9.99
C ILE A 891 19.23 24.56 -11.04
N ARG A 892 18.81 25.43 -11.98
CA ARG A 892 19.65 25.92 -13.08
C ARG A 892 19.72 27.45 -13.04
N ALA A 893 20.66 28.02 -13.81
CA ALA A 893 20.93 29.45 -13.79
C ALA A 893 19.78 30.31 -14.33
N GLU A 894 18.96 29.73 -15.20
CA GLU A 894 17.78 30.36 -15.79
C GLU A 894 16.55 30.40 -14.88
N HIS A 895 16.56 29.67 -13.75
CA HIS A 895 15.41 29.67 -12.83
C HIS A 895 15.43 30.92 -11.95
N ASP A 896 14.28 31.59 -11.82
CA ASP A 896 14.10 32.60 -10.79
C ASP A 896 13.98 31.97 -9.38
N ALA A 897 14.04 32.80 -8.34
CA ALA A 897 13.99 32.35 -6.96
C ALA A 897 12.67 31.62 -6.60
N LEU A 898 11.55 32.01 -7.21
CA LEU A 898 10.25 31.40 -6.95
C LEU A 898 10.16 30.00 -7.55
N THR A 899 10.51 29.86 -8.83
CA THR A 899 10.58 28.59 -9.56
C THR A 899 11.56 27.64 -8.88
N ALA A 900 12.74 28.16 -8.49
CA ALA A 900 13.70 27.38 -7.72
C ALA A 900 13.13 26.94 -6.37
N GLY A 901 12.44 27.83 -5.65
CA GLY A 901 11.72 27.51 -4.43
C GLY A 901 10.66 26.41 -4.63
N TYR A 902 9.89 26.47 -5.71
CA TYR A 902 8.85 25.49 -6.04
C TYR A 902 9.46 24.11 -6.27
N LEU A 903 10.51 24.02 -7.11
CA LEU A 903 11.22 22.77 -7.38
C LEU A 903 11.78 22.16 -6.08
N LEU A 904 12.34 22.98 -5.18
CA LEU A 904 12.87 22.54 -3.88
C LEU A 904 11.75 22.03 -2.95
N ALA A 905 10.64 22.75 -2.86
CA ALA A 905 9.48 22.36 -2.06
C ALA A 905 8.90 21.04 -2.59
N ARG A 906 8.71 20.94 -3.90
CA ARG A 906 8.12 19.78 -4.57
C ARG A 906 8.98 18.52 -4.42
N TYR A 907 10.30 18.64 -4.56
CA TYR A 907 11.21 17.53 -4.29
C TYR A 907 11.14 17.08 -2.81
N ARG A 908 11.10 18.03 -1.87
CA ARG A 908 11.02 17.72 -0.43
C ARG A 908 9.68 17.09 -0.04
N GLU A 909 8.58 17.55 -0.62
CA GLU A 909 7.26 16.98 -0.45
C GLU A 909 7.24 15.50 -0.85
N LEU A 910 7.77 15.19 -2.03
CA LEU A 910 7.72 13.83 -2.59
C LEU A 910 8.71 12.86 -1.94
N THR A 911 9.90 13.34 -1.54
CA THR A 911 10.97 12.48 -1.02
C THR A 911 11.12 12.53 0.51
N GLY A 912 10.48 13.49 1.16
CA GLY A 912 10.67 13.80 2.58
C GLY A 912 12.05 14.36 2.93
N THR A 913 12.92 14.64 1.94
CA THR A 913 14.30 15.12 2.15
C THR A 913 14.57 16.37 1.34
N GLN A 914 15.32 17.31 1.91
CA GLN A 914 15.70 18.54 1.22
C GLN A 914 16.66 18.25 0.06
N PHE A 915 16.41 18.89 -1.09
CA PHE A 915 17.38 18.88 -2.18
C PHE A 915 18.55 19.81 -1.85
N VAL A 916 19.79 19.32 -2.00
CA VAL A 916 21.00 20.09 -1.75
C VAL A 916 22.03 19.81 -2.84
N MET A 917 22.39 20.84 -3.61
CA MET A 917 23.41 20.84 -4.66
C MET A 917 23.17 19.88 -5.83
N THR A 918 23.21 18.57 -5.59
CA THR A 918 23.06 17.52 -6.61
C THR A 918 22.16 16.39 -6.12
N ALA A 919 21.54 15.67 -7.06
CA ALA A 919 20.69 14.53 -6.76
C ALA A 919 21.41 13.46 -5.92
N GLY A 920 22.68 13.14 -6.24
CA GLY A 920 23.48 12.23 -5.42
C GLY A 920 23.75 12.71 -3.99
N THR A 921 23.97 14.02 -3.78
CA THR A 921 24.18 14.58 -2.44
C THR A 921 22.91 14.49 -1.61
N SER A 922 21.77 14.86 -2.19
CA SER A 922 20.44 14.72 -1.59
C SER A 922 20.14 13.26 -1.20
N GLY A 923 20.47 12.31 -2.07
CA GLY A 923 20.31 10.88 -1.76
C GLY A 923 21.19 10.38 -0.60
N THR A 924 22.43 10.87 -0.47
CA THR A 924 23.25 10.55 0.72
C THR A 924 22.74 11.22 1.99
N ASN A 925 22.15 12.42 1.90
CA ASN A 925 21.48 13.06 3.03
C ASN A 925 20.25 12.25 3.45
N MET A 926 19.48 11.73 2.49
CA MET A 926 18.34 10.86 2.78
C MET A 926 18.77 9.58 3.52
N ILE A 927 19.89 8.96 3.14
CA ILE A 927 20.47 7.83 3.88
C ILE A 927 20.90 8.25 5.29
N ARG A 928 21.57 9.40 5.42
CA ARG A 928 22.00 9.95 6.70
C ARG A 928 20.81 10.20 7.64
N ASP A 929 19.69 10.70 7.11
CA ASP A 929 18.52 11.10 7.87
C ASP A 929 17.62 9.89 8.21
N ALA A 930 17.58 8.88 7.34
CA ALA A 930 16.91 7.61 7.62
C ALA A 930 17.63 6.77 8.70
N TYR A 931 18.90 7.02 8.98
CA TYR A 931 19.67 6.28 9.98
C TYR A 931 19.52 6.90 11.37
N PRO A 932 18.78 6.27 12.32
CA PRO A 932 18.53 6.86 13.63
C PRO A 932 19.82 7.05 14.43
N ALA A 933 19.96 8.22 15.06
CA ALA A 933 21.07 8.52 15.94
C ALA A 933 21.00 7.64 17.21
N ARG A 934 21.63 6.46 17.18
CA ARG A 934 21.83 5.64 18.37
C ARG A 934 22.77 6.38 19.33
N SER A 935 22.20 7.07 20.31
CA SER A 935 22.82 7.65 21.52
C SER A 935 24.09 8.53 21.33
N ASN A 936 23.95 9.85 21.58
CA ASN A 936 24.98 10.82 22.02
C ASN A 936 26.41 10.84 21.43
N ARG A 937 26.77 10.04 20.42
CA ARG A 937 28.05 10.09 19.71
C ARG A 937 27.85 10.69 18.31
N ARG A 938 28.71 11.65 17.94
CA ARG A 938 28.80 12.20 16.57
C ARG A 938 28.84 11.05 15.56
N ARG A 939 27.84 10.93 14.68
CA ARG A 939 27.58 9.86 13.68
C ARG A 939 28.84 9.37 12.92
N PRO A 940 29.69 8.46 13.46
CA PRO A 940 30.97 8.10 12.85
C PRO A 940 30.86 6.83 11.98
N PHE A 941 29.79 6.05 12.14
CA PHE A 941 29.61 4.74 11.50
C PHE A 941 29.25 4.82 10.01
N LEU A 942 28.72 5.95 9.55
CA LEU A 942 28.42 6.17 8.13
C LEU A 942 29.60 6.76 7.36
N ASN A 943 30.64 7.24 8.05
CA ASN A 943 31.80 7.86 7.42
C ASN A 943 33.01 6.93 7.51
N TRP A 944 33.31 6.26 6.41
CA TRP A 944 34.46 5.39 6.22
C TRP A 944 35.49 6.03 5.27
N ARG A 945 35.90 7.27 5.52
CA ARG A 945 36.92 7.96 4.72
C ARG A 945 38.36 7.54 5.03
N ASP A 946 38.64 7.13 6.26
CA ASP A 946 39.96 6.65 6.69
C ASP A 946 40.08 5.14 6.42
N ILE A 947 40.06 4.75 5.14
CA ILE A 947 40.10 3.35 4.72
C ILE A 947 41.56 2.85 4.78
N PRO A 948 41.85 1.70 5.42
CA PRO A 948 43.18 1.09 5.37
C PRO A 948 43.63 0.84 3.92
N GLU A 949 44.93 1.01 3.63
CA GLU A 949 45.48 0.88 2.27
C GLU A 949 45.26 -0.51 1.66
N ASP A 950 45.25 -1.55 2.48
CA ASP A 950 45.05 -2.96 2.14
C ASP A 950 43.56 -3.36 2.09
N CYS A 951 42.65 -2.50 2.51
CA CYS A 951 41.23 -2.81 2.53
C CYS A 951 40.64 -2.74 1.11
N PRO A 952 39.95 -3.79 0.64
CA PRO A 952 39.31 -3.83 -0.67
C PRO A 952 38.32 -2.69 -0.91
N ALA A 953 37.70 -2.14 0.14
CA ALA A 953 36.77 -1.02 0.02
C ALA A 953 37.42 0.24 -0.61
N GLY A 954 38.74 0.42 -0.49
CA GLY A 954 39.49 1.51 -1.11
C GLY A 954 39.93 1.24 -2.55
N GLN A 955 39.95 -0.04 -2.97
CA GLN A 955 40.58 -0.49 -4.22
C GLN A 955 39.57 -1.08 -5.20
N VAL A 956 38.65 -1.92 -4.73
CA VAL A 956 37.58 -2.53 -5.52
C VAL A 956 36.65 -1.46 -6.02
N GLN A 957 36.27 -1.57 -7.28
CA GLN A 957 35.24 -0.76 -7.92
C GLN A 957 34.37 -1.71 -8.72
N GLU A 958 33.30 -2.21 -8.09
CA GLU A 958 32.30 -2.97 -8.84
C GLU A 958 31.68 -2.00 -9.85
N GLN A 959 31.74 -2.39 -11.13
CA GLN A 959 31.18 -1.62 -12.23
C GLN A 959 29.92 -2.29 -12.77
N ALA A 960 29.10 -1.48 -13.42
CA ALA A 960 27.99 -1.97 -14.23
C ALA A 960 28.51 -3.03 -15.22
N LEU A 961 27.75 -4.10 -15.40
CA LEU A 961 28.13 -5.13 -16.36
C LEU A 961 27.92 -4.62 -17.77
N VAL A 962 29.02 -4.49 -18.50
CA VAL A 962 29.02 -4.21 -19.94
C VAL A 962 29.82 -5.32 -20.60
N TRP A 963 29.18 -6.04 -21.53
CA TRP A 963 29.76 -7.22 -22.14
C TRP A 963 29.18 -7.45 -23.54
N ASP A 964 30.06 -7.74 -24.49
CA ASP A 964 29.70 -8.23 -25.82
C ASP A 964 30.10 -9.69 -25.94
N ARG A 965 29.22 -10.48 -26.56
CA ARG A 965 29.56 -11.84 -26.99
C ARG A 965 30.70 -11.77 -28.02
N PRO A 966 31.75 -12.58 -27.87
CA PRO A 966 32.78 -12.72 -28.90
C PRO A 966 32.16 -13.09 -30.25
N ALA A 967 32.61 -12.45 -31.33
CA ALA A 967 31.99 -12.58 -32.65
C ALA A 967 32.01 -14.03 -33.17
N GLU A 968 33.07 -14.77 -32.85
CA GLU A 968 33.24 -16.18 -33.16
C GLU A 968 32.24 -17.12 -32.45
N LEU A 969 31.53 -16.63 -31.43
CA LEU A 969 30.49 -17.37 -30.70
C LEU A 969 29.07 -17.01 -31.14
N ILE A 970 28.91 -16.10 -32.11
CA ILE A 970 27.60 -15.77 -32.69
C ILE A 970 27.31 -16.78 -33.80
N THR A 971 26.16 -17.45 -33.73
CA THR A 971 25.80 -18.51 -34.67
C THR A 971 25.36 -17.95 -36.04
N ALA A 972 25.46 -18.78 -37.09
CA ALA A 972 24.98 -18.40 -38.43
C ALA A 972 23.46 -18.09 -38.44
N ASP A 973 22.68 -18.82 -37.65
CA ASP A 973 21.24 -18.59 -37.51
C ASP A 973 20.94 -17.24 -36.86
N GLU A 974 21.65 -16.87 -35.77
CA GLU A 974 21.52 -15.55 -35.14
C GLU A 974 21.92 -14.43 -36.10
N HIS A 975 23.02 -14.60 -36.85
CA HIS A 975 23.44 -13.66 -37.89
C HIS A 975 22.39 -13.44 -38.99
N SER A 976 21.59 -14.47 -39.29
CA SER A 976 20.53 -14.40 -40.31
C SER A 976 19.25 -13.72 -39.84
N MET A 977 19.10 -13.46 -38.54
CA MET A 977 17.90 -12.81 -38.01
C MET A 977 17.85 -11.32 -38.38
N PRO A 978 16.68 -10.79 -38.77
CA PRO A 978 16.56 -9.42 -39.29
C PRO A 978 16.66 -8.33 -38.21
N ALA A 979 16.41 -8.66 -36.94
CA ALA A 979 16.34 -7.69 -35.85
C ALA A 979 17.11 -8.14 -34.60
N VAL A 980 17.42 -7.16 -33.74
CA VAL A 980 17.95 -7.34 -32.39
C VAL A 980 17.06 -6.53 -31.44
N ILE A 981 16.62 -7.18 -30.36
CA ILE A 981 15.74 -6.55 -29.35
C ILE A 981 16.46 -6.55 -28.01
N GLY A 982 16.55 -5.37 -27.40
CA GLY A 982 17.01 -5.17 -26.03
C GLY A 982 15.87 -5.17 -25.02
N PHE A 983 15.99 -6.03 -24.01
CA PHE A 983 15.11 -6.05 -22.84
C PHE A 983 15.75 -5.24 -21.71
N ASP A 984 15.06 -4.16 -21.31
CA ASP A 984 15.50 -3.19 -20.30
C ASP A 984 14.84 -3.48 -18.94
N ALA A 985 15.67 -3.65 -17.90
CA ALA A 985 15.25 -3.92 -16.54
C ALA A 985 14.88 -2.62 -15.81
N VAL A 986 13.58 -2.43 -15.57
CA VAL A 986 13.01 -1.20 -15.01
C VAL A 986 13.66 -0.86 -13.66
N ALA A 987 14.42 0.25 -13.64
CA ALA A 987 15.09 0.79 -12.45
C ALA A 987 15.89 -0.27 -11.66
N ALA A 988 16.72 -1.04 -12.36
CA ALA A 988 17.52 -2.15 -11.81
C ALA A 988 18.29 -1.79 -10.52
N TYR A 989 18.91 -0.61 -10.45
CA TYR A 989 19.63 -0.16 -9.25
C TYR A 989 18.72 0.17 -8.08
N LEU A 990 17.52 0.71 -8.32
CA LEU A 990 16.55 0.95 -7.25
C LEU A 990 16.07 -0.37 -6.66
N SER A 991 15.83 -1.38 -7.51
CA SER A 991 15.57 -2.75 -7.08
C SER A 991 16.75 -3.36 -6.30
N ALA A 992 17.98 -3.11 -6.74
CA ALA A 992 19.17 -3.57 -6.04
C ALA A 992 19.33 -2.91 -4.65
N MET A 993 19.04 -1.62 -4.50
CA MET A 993 19.04 -0.94 -3.18
C MET A 993 18.06 -1.57 -2.20
N ILE A 994 16.90 -2.03 -2.68
CA ILE A 994 15.88 -2.74 -1.85
C ILE A 994 16.42 -4.11 -1.39
N HIS A 995 17.17 -4.81 -2.24
CA HIS A 995 17.61 -6.18 -2.00
C HIS A 995 19.00 -6.30 -1.36
N ALA A 996 19.83 -5.26 -1.45
CA ALA A 996 21.20 -5.26 -0.96
C ALA A 996 21.23 -5.43 0.57
N ASN A 997 21.96 -6.44 1.02
CA ASN A 997 22.28 -6.60 2.42
C ASN A 997 23.57 -5.82 2.68
N LEU A 998 23.54 -4.84 3.58
CA LEU A 998 24.61 -3.87 3.79
C LEU A 998 25.23 -4.05 5.17
N ALA A 999 26.56 -3.89 5.26
CA ALA A 999 27.29 -4.05 6.51
C ALA A 999 26.91 -2.96 7.52
N TRP A 1000 26.65 -3.34 8.77
CA TRP A 1000 26.38 -2.38 9.85
C TRP A 1000 27.62 -1.54 10.16
N ASP A 1001 28.75 -2.21 10.34
CA ASP A 1001 30.02 -1.63 10.77
C ASP A 1001 31.05 -1.59 9.63
N ARG A 1002 32.23 -1.03 9.91
CA ARG A 1002 33.38 -1.10 9.00
C ARG A 1002 33.86 -2.54 8.89
N LEU A 1003 34.41 -2.91 7.74
CA LEU A 1003 34.92 -4.26 7.52
C LEU A 1003 36.32 -4.40 8.12
N GLU A 1004 36.60 -5.57 8.69
CA GLU A 1004 37.91 -5.96 9.20
C GLU A 1004 38.44 -7.13 8.36
N HIS A 1005 39.77 -7.22 8.24
CA HIS A 1005 40.40 -8.37 7.59
C HIS A 1005 40.20 -9.60 8.46
N THR A 1006 39.49 -10.61 7.94
CA THR A 1006 39.17 -11.82 8.70
C THR A 1006 39.90 -13.05 8.22
N GLY A 1007 40.61 -12.99 7.08
CA GLY A 1007 41.11 -14.20 6.43
C GLY A 1007 39.98 -15.04 5.82
N VAL A 1008 40.28 -16.29 5.45
CA VAL A 1008 39.26 -17.29 5.12
C VAL A 1008 38.45 -17.60 6.38
N SER A 1009 37.13 -17.36 6.33
CA SER A 1009 36.21 -17.73 7.40
C SER A 1009 36.28 -19.24 7.65
N ALA A 1010 36.75 -19.66 8.83
CA ALA A 1010 36.71 -21.07 9.26
C ALA A 1010 35.28 -21.65 9.30
N ALA A 1011 34.25 -20.80 9.22
CA ALA A 1011 32.83 -21.16 9.22
C ALA A 1011 32.21 -21.29 7.81
N GLY A 1012 33.00 -21.17 6.73
CA GLY A 1012 32.52 -21.18 5.35
C GLY A 1012 31.92 -19.84 4.90
N PHE A 1013 31.50 -19.77 3.63
CA PHE A 1013 30.86 -18.62 3.01
C PHE A 1013 29.41 -18.45 3.51
N ASP A 1014 29.07 -17.22 3.93
CA ASP A 1014 27.70 -16.86 4.30
C ASP A 1014 27.20 -15.69 3.43
N ARG A 1015 26.22 -15.99 2.56
CA ARG A 1015 25.59 -15.00 1.68
C ARG A 1015 24.90 -13.85 2.42
N ASN A 1016 24.58 -14.02 3.71
CA ASN A 1016 23.94 -12.99 4.53
C ASN A 1016 24.94 -12.10 5.26
N VAL A 1017 26.25 -12.31 5.08
CA VAL A 1017 27.30 -11.48 5.66
C VAL A 1017 27.92 -10.63 4.55
N PRO A 1018 27.55 -9.35 4.45
CA PRO A 1018 28.07 -8.48 3.40
C PRO A 1018 29.52 -8.12 3.66
N GLY A 1019 30.34 -8.20 2.63
CA GLY A 1019 31.76 -7.88 2.67
C GLY A 1019 32.43 -8.16 1.33
N TYR A 1020 33.77 -8.21 1.36
CA TYR A 1020 34.59 -8.55 0.20
C TYR A 1020 35.25 -9.90 0.39
N HIS A 1021 35.40 -10.63 -0.71
CA HIS A 1021 36.03 -11.95 -0.77
C HIS A 1021 37.02 -12.00 -1.92
N LEU A 1022 38.21 -12.54 -1.68
CA LEU A 1022 39.24 -12.71 -2.69
C LEU A 1022 39.01 -14.05 -3.38
N LEU A 1023 38.67 -14.04 -4.67
CA LEU A 1023 38.58 -15.26 -5.47
C LEU A 1023 39.90 -15.53 -6.17
N ALA A 1024 40.28 -16.80 -6.32
CA ALA A 1024 41.53 -17.23 -6.94
C ALA A 1024 41.67 -16.87 -8.43
N GLY A 1025 40.55 -16.70 -9.13
CA GLY A 1025 40.54 -16.44 -10.57
C GLY A 1025 39.14 -16.20 -11.13
N PRO A 1026 39.02 -15.96 -12.45
CA PRO A 1026 37.73 -15.77 -13.12
C PRO A 1026 36.87 -17.03 -13.07
N TRP A 1027 35.54 -16.86 -13.09
CA TRP A 1027 34.59 -17.98 -13.12
C TRP A 1027 33.57 -17.81 -14.25
N ARG A 1028 33.56 -18.76 -15.18
CA ARG A 1028 32.68 -18.77 -16.37
C ARG A 1028 31.94 -20.11 -16.46
N PRO A 1029 30.67 -20.18 -16.03
CA PRO A 1029 29.91 -21.43 -16.07
C PRO A 1029 29.47 -21.82 -17.49
N LEU A 1030 29.38 -20.86 -18.42
CA LEU A 1030 29.05 -21.07 -19.82
C LEU A 1030 30.00 -20.25 -20.70
N LEU A 1031 30.48 -20.83 -21.80
CA LEU A 1031 31.47 -20.21 -22.69
C LEU A 1031 30.95 -18.93 -23.37
N ASP A 1032 29.64 -18.88 -23.58
CA ASP A 1032 28.93 -17.87 -24.33
C ASP A 1032 28.29 -16.81 -23.41
N LEU A 1033 28.73 -16.76 -22.14
CA LEU A 1033 28.36 -15.78 -21.11
C LEU A 1033 29.59 -15.05 -20.56
N PRO A 1034 29.41 -13.87 -19.93
CA PRO A 1034 30.51 -13.15 -19.29
C PRO A 1034 31.14 -13.92 -18.13
N ASP A 1035 32.38 -13.54 -17.80
CA ASP A 1035 32.97 -13.85 -16.49
C ASP A 1035 32.12 -13.24 -15.37
N LEU A 1036 31.60 -14.11 -14.50
CA LEU A 1036 30.71 -13.69 -13.41
C LEU A 1036 31.41 -12.80 -12.38
N THR A 1037 32.74 -12.86 -12.35
CA THR A 1037 33.58 -12.09 -11.44
C THR A 1037 33.97 -10.71 -11.99
N GLY A 1038 33.46 -10.31 -13.16
CA GLY A 1038 33.32 -8.90 -13.56
C GLY A 1038 34.55 -8.16 -14.11
N GLY A 1039 35.60 -8.84 -14.60
CA GLY A 1039 36.80 -8.16 -15.12
C GLY A 1039 37.64 -8.95 -16.14
N PRO A 1040 38.47 -8.26 -16.95
CA PRO A 1040 39.27 -8.86 -18.03
C PRO A 1040 40.57 -9.56 -17.58
N ALA A 1041 40.95 -9.48 -16.29
CA ALA A 1041 42.28 -9.87 -15.81
C ALA A 1041 42.40 -11.35 -15.38
N SER A 1042 43.50 -12.01 -15.74
CA SER A 1042 43.85 -13.32 -15.19
C SER A 1042 44.47 -13.17 -13.78
N GLY A 1043 43.86 -13.77 -12.76
CA GLY A 1043 44.41 -13.83 -11.40
C GLY A 1043 43.41 -13.55 -10.27
N PRO A 1044 43.87 -13.57 -9.00
CA PRO A 1044 43.01 -13.37 -7.85
C PRO A 1044 42.38 -11.98 -7.81
N ARG A 1045 41.12 -11.89 -7.38
CA ARG A 1045 40.37 -10.63 -7.37
C ARG A 1045 39.37 -10.53 -6.23
N TRP A 1046 39.28 -9.33 -5.65
CA TRP A 1046 38.29 -9.02 -4.64
C TRP A 1046 36.95 -8.75 -5.30
N VAL A 1047 35.91 -9.46 -4.85
CA VAL A 1047 34.52 -9.27 -5.26
C VAL A 1047 33.62 -9.19 -4.05
N THR A 1048 32.42 -8.66 -4.21
CA THR A 1048 31.44 -8.55 -3.12
C THR A 1048 30.71 -9.86 -2.84
N THR A 1049 30.17 -10.02 -1.61
CA THR A 1049 29.36 -11.21 -1.22
C THR A 1049 28.28 -11.60 -2.25
N PRO A 1050 27.48 -10.69 -2.84
CA PRO A 1050 26.47 -11.06 -3.84
C PRO A 1050 27.05 -11.71 -5.11
N VAL A 1051 28.31 -11.45 -5.42
CA VAL A 1051 29.00 -11.96 -6.61
C VAL A 1051 29.55 -13.35 -6.33
N VAL A 1052 30.10 -13.57 -5.13
CA VAL A 1052 30.46 -14.92 -4.67
C VAL A 1052 29.23 -15.82 -4.63
N ASP A 1053 28.11 -15.35 -4.07
CA ASP A 1053 26.84 -16.11 -4.04
C ASP A 1053 26.38 -16.49 -5.45
N LEU A 1054 26.52 -15.58 -6.43
CA LEU A 1054 26.26 -15.86 -7.84
C LEU A 1054 27.18 -16.95 -8.40
N CYS A 1055 28.50 -16.85 -8.15
CA CYS A 1055 29.47 -17.82 -8.65
C CYS A 1055 29.25 -19.22 -8.03
N LEU A 1056 29.02 -19.30 -6.72
CA LEU A 1056 28.74 -20.57 -6.02
C LEU A 1056 27.42 -21.19 -6.49
N ALA A 1057 26.38 -20.38 -6.73
CA ALA A 1057 25.11 -20.85 -7.31
C ALA A 1057 25.25 -21.39 -8.76
N HIS A 1058 26.41 -21.15 -9.38
CA HIS A 1058 26.76 -21.64 -10.71
C HIS A 1058 28.06 -22.43 -10.68
N ASP A 1059 28.18 -23.30 -9.68
CA ASP A 1059 29.14 -24.41 -9.61
C ASP A 1059 30.60 -24.01 -9.37
N MET A 1060 30.87 -22.77 -8.95
CA MET A 1060 32.22 -22.39 -8.48
C MET A 1060 32.56 -23.15 -7.19
N PRO A 1061 33.73 -23.81 -7.10
CA PRO A 1061 34.20 -24.40 -5.85
C PRO A 1061 34.42 -23.34 -4.77
N GLU A 1062 33.99 -23.62 -3.53
CA GLU A 1062 34.14 -22.68 -2.41
C GLU A 1062 35.63 -22.47 -2.03
N GLU A 1063 36.49 -23.44 -2.34
CA GLU A 1063 37.94 -23.38 -2.14
C GLU A 1063 38.61 -22.31 -3.00
N MET A 1064 37.91 -21.78 -4.01
CA MET A 1064 38.39 -20.61 -4.75
C MET A 1064 38.35 -19.32 -3.93
N ILE A 1065 37.69 -19.30 -2.77
CA ILE A 1065 37.71 -18.17 -1.84
C ILE A 1065 39.00 -18.23 -1.00
N LEU A 1066 39.92 -17.32 -1.30
CA LEU A 1066 41.26 -17.27 -0.71
C LEU A 1066 41.35 -16.37 0.53
N ASP A 1067 40.46 -15.38 0.65
CA ASP A 1067 40.52 -14.37 1.72
C ASP A 1067 39.19 -13.61 1.85
N ALA A 1068 38.95 -12.92 2.97
CA ALA A 1068 37.74 -12.13 3.22
C ALA A 1068 37.96 -10.91 4.13
N TRP A 1069 37.18 -9.86 3.84
CA TRP A 1069 36.96 -8.70 4.71
C TRP A 1069 35.49 -8.63 5.10
N LEU A 1070 35.17 -8.86 6.37
CA LEU A 1070 33.81 -8.99 6.88
C LEU A 1070 33.56 -8.04 8.06
N PRO A 1071 32.30 -7.72 8.39
CA PRO A 1071 31.98 -6.93 9.58
C PRO A 1071 32.33 -7.71 10.84
N PRO A 1072 32.86 -7.05 11.89
CA PRO A 1072 33.19 -7.71 13.14
C PRO A 1072 31.95 -8.33 13.79
N GLN A 1073 32.14 -9.45 14.48
CA GLN A 1073 31.08 -10.08 15.26
C GLN A 1073 30.92 -9.32 16.60
N VAL A 1074 29.96 -8.41 16.65
CA VAL A 1074 29.68 -7.63 17.86
C VAL A 1074 28.60 -8.32 18.69
N GLN A 1075 28.78 -8.39 20.01
CA GLN A 1075 27.75 -8.84 20.93
C GLN A 1075 26.95 -7.66 21.50
N ASP A 1076 25.65 -7.84 21.74
CA ASP A 1076 24.83 -6.87 22.45
C ASP A 1076 25.13 -6.86 23.97
N ALA A 1077 24.50 -5.95 24.71
CA ALA A 1077 24.67 -5.82 26.17
C ALA A 1077 24.24 -7.08 26.96
N ARG A 1078 23.61 -8.06 26.30
CA ARG A 1078 23.18 -9.35 26.85
C ARG A 1078 24.04 -10.51 26.33
N GLY A 1079 25.16 -10.24 25.67
CA GLY A 1079 26.09 -11.24 25.13
C GLY A 1079 25.63 -11.91 23.82
N ARG A 1080 24.54 -11.45 23.19
CA ARG A 1080 24.04 -12.06 21.95
C ARG A 1080 24.74 -11.46 20.73
N ALA A 1081 25.12 -12.31 19.78
CA ALA A 1081 25.63 -11.87 18.49
C ALA A 1081 24.62 -10.95 17.78
N ARG A 1082 25.06 -9.74 17.40
CA ARG A 1082 24.32 -8.85 16.52
C ARG A 1082 24.42 -9.33 15.08
N GLY A 1083 23.41 -9.00 14.28
CA GLY A 1083 23.47 -9.18 12.84
C GLY A 1083 24.64 -8.38 12.25
N ARG A 1084 25.42 -9.01 11.38
CA ARG A 1084 26.58 -8.40 10.69
C ARG A 1084 26.18 -7.52 9.50
N GLY A 1085 24.99 -7.77 8.94
CA GLY A 1085 24.39 -6.98 7.87
C GLY A 1085 22.87 -6.83 8.02
N ALA A 1086 22.28 -5.88 7.33
CA ALA A 1086 20.84 -5.81 7.11
C ALA A 1086 20.50 -5.07 5.81
N ARG A 1087 19.25 -5.15 5.36
CA ARG A 1087 18.72 -4.32 4.26
C ARG A 1087 18.46 -2.90 4.74
N LEU A 1088 19.53 -2.15 5.02
CA LEU A 1088 19.47 -0.84 5.70
C LEU A 1088 18.75 0.26 4.89
N LEU A 1089 18.53 0.05 3.59
CA LEU A 1089 17.85 1.00 2.70
C LEU A 1089 16.39 0.63 2.42
N HIS A 1090 15.91 -0.46 3.05
CA HIS A 1090 14.57 -1.04 2.92
C HIS A 1090 13.81 -0.93 4.26
N GLY A 1091 12.49 -0.72 4.21
CA GLY A 1091 11.62 -0.69 5.40
C GLY A 1091 11.63 0.65 6.14
N ASP A 1092 10.63 0.92 6.98
CA ASP A 1092 10.34 2.27 7.51
C ASP A 1092 11.53 2.91 8.28
N PRO A 1093 12.10 4.04 7.83
CA PRO A 1093 11.65 4.90 6.73
C PRO A 1093 12.45 4.66 5.44
N GLY A 1094 11.98 3.75 4.59
CA GLY A 1094 12.78 3.12 3.54
C GLY A 1094 13.22 4.08 2.46
N VAL A 1095 14.54 4.21 2.25
CA VAL A 1095 15.14 5.16 1.31
C VAL A 1095 14.75 4.81 -0.14
N ALA A 1096 14.78 3.52 -0.48
CA ALA A 1096 14.46 3.06 -1.83
C ALA A 1096 12.95 3.09 -2.11
N GLU A 1097 12.11 2.78 -1.12
CA GLU A 1097 10.65 2.88 -1.23
C GLU A 1097 10.21 4.33 -1.42
N ARG A 1098 10.77 5.27 -0.66
CA ARG A 1098 10.46 6.70 -0.80
C ARG A 1098 10.72 7.20 -2.22
N LEU A 1099 11.85 6.82 -2.82
CA LEU A 1099 12.17 7.19 -4.21
C LEU A 1099 11.25 6.50 -5.22
N ARG A 1100 10.91 5.23 -5.01
CA ARG A 1100 9.94 4.51 -5.86
C ARG A 1100 8.58 5.18 -5.83
N ASP A 1101 8.09 5.50 -4.63
CA ASP A 1101 6.75 6.03 -4.42
C ASP A 1101 6.68 7.47 -4.93
N ALA A 1102 7.72 8.28 -4.72
CA ALA A 1102 7.87 9.59 -5.35
C ALA A 1102 7.79 9.53 -6.89
N LEU A 1103 8.42 8.53 -7.52
CA LEU A 1103 8.31 8.32 -8.97
C LEU A 1103 6.93 7.83 -9.41
N ALA A 1104 6.14 7.21 -8.54
CA ALA A 1104 4.77 6.82 -8.88
C ALA A 1104 3.80 8.01 -8.83
N LEU A 1105 4.14 9.06 -8.07
CA LEU A 1105 3.30 10.25 -7.87
C LEU A 1105 3.37 11.26 -9.03
N ILE A 1106 4.43 11.22 -9.85
CA ILE A 1106 4.57 12.08 -11.04
C ILE A 1106 4.30 11.26 -12.31
N ASP A 1107 3.35 11.70 -13.12
CA ASP A 1107 3.03 11.08 -14.41
C ASP A 1107 4.28 11.07 -15.34
N PRO A 1108 4.73 9.90 -15.84
CA PRO A 1108 5.80 9.83 -16.81
C PRO A 1108 5.58 10.63 -18.10
N ALA A 1109 4.32 10.91 -18.46
CA ALA A 1109 3.92 11.67 -19.64
C ALA A 1109 3.52 13.13 -19.31
N THR A 1110 3.91 13.64 -18.14
CA THR A 1110 3.61 15.03 -17.77
C THR A 1110 4.14 16.02 -18.81
N GLY A 1111 3.27 16.95 -19.24
CA GLY A 1111 3.65 18.06 -20.11
C GLY A 1111 4.16 19.28 -19.35
N ASP A 1112 4.15 19.23 -18.01
CA ASP A 1112 4.71 20.28 -17.15
C ASP A 1112 6.24 20.10 -17.07
N PRO A 1113 7.04 21.08 -17.54
CA PRO A 1113 8.49 20.98 -17.57
C PRO A 1113 9.11 20.90 -16.16
N ASP A 1114 8.48 21.49 -15.14
CA ASP A 1114 8.99 21.51 -13.78
C ASP A 1114 8.74 20.16 -13.09
N GLU A 1115 7.55 19.59 -13.26
CA GLU A 1115 7.24 18.22 -12.81
C GLU A 1115 8.10 17.17 -13.54
N ALA A 1116 8.34 17.36 -14.84
CA ALA A 1116 9.26 16.51 -15.61
C ALA A 1116 10.70 16.60 -15.05
N LEU A 1117 11.13 17.80 -14.68
CA LEU A 1117 12.45 18.05 -14.09
C LEU A 1117 12.58 17.46 -12.67
N VAL A 1118 11.56 17.59 -11.82
CA VAL A 1118 11.53 16.94 -10.49
C VAL A 1118 11.57 15.43 -10.64
N ARG A 1119 10.78 14.86 -11.56
CA ARG A 1119 10.81 13.42 -11.87
C ARG A 1119 12.19 12.97 -12.35
N GLN A 1120 12.82 13.70 -13.26
CA GLN A 1120 14.18 13.43 -13.73
C GLN A 1120 15.18 13.47 -12.57
N THR A 1121 15.03 14.44 -11.67
CA THR A 1121 15.88 14.61 -10.49
C THR A 1121 15.72 13.45 -9.49
N ILE A 1122 14.49 12.97 -9.26
CA ILE A 1122 14.25 11.79 -8.41
C ILE A 1122 14.89 10.54 -9.02
N LYS A 1123 14.80 10.36 -10.35
CA LYS A 1123 15.52 9.29 -11.06
C LYS A 1123 17.03 9.41 -10.90
N ALA A 1124 17.57 10.61 -11.05
CA ALA A 1124 18.98 10.89 -10.85
C ALA A 1124 19.42 10.65 -9.40
N THR A 1125 18.54 10.87 -8.42
CA THR A 1125 18.85 10.70 -7.00
C THR A 1125 19.31 9.27 -6.72
N PHE A 1126 18.54 8.25 -7.10
CA PHE A 1126 18.98 6.86 -6.87
C PHE A 1126 20.14 6.44 -7.77
N ARG A 1127 20.19 6.95 -9.02
CA ARG A 1127 21.29 6.69 -9.97
C ARG A 1127 22.63 7.24 -9.50
N GLU A 1128 22.65 8.35 -8.77
CA GLU A 1128 23.89 8.99 -8.33
C GLU A 1128 24.27 8.66 -6.89
N THR A 1129 23.30 8.24 -6.07
CA THR A 1129 23.51 7.94 -4.64
C THR A 1129 24.60 6.89 -4.45
N TYR A 1130 24.57 5.78 -5.18
CA TYR A 1130 25.59 4.72 -5.00
C TYR A 1130 27.00 5.21 -5.36
N GLY A 1131 27.16 6.03 -6.40
CA GLY A 1131 28.44 6.66 -6.72
C GLY A 1131 28.91 7.66 -5.65
N MET A 1132 27.96 8.37 -5.03
CA MET A 1132 28.21 9.28 -3.92
C MET A 1132 28.54 8.58 -2.61
N LEU A 1133 28.07 7.35 -2.37
CA LEU A 1133 28.50 6.54 -1.23
C LEU A 1133 30.01 6.25 -1.28
N ARG A 1134 30.57 6.03 -2.47
CA ARG A 1134 32.02 5.86 -2.66
C ARG A 1134 32.79 7.18 -2.50
N ARG A 1135 32.42 8.22 -3.24
CA ARG A 1135 33.12 9.54 -3.19
C ARG A 1135 33.00 10.19 -1.81
N GLY A 1136 31.86 9.98 -1.16
CA GLY A 1136 31.55 10.37 0.20
C GLY A 1136 31.29 11.87 0.39
N THR A 1137 30.31 12.19 1.24
CA THR A 1137 30.14 13.51 1.86
C THR A 1137 30.89 13.57 3.19
N ALA A 1138 30.92 14.73 3.86
CA ALA A 1138 31.52 14.84 5.20
C ALA A 1138 30.88 13.91 6.24
N PHE A 1139 29.70 13.37 5.95
CA PHE A 1139 28.89 12.57 6.88
C PHE A 1139 28.70 11.12 6.43
N VAL A 1140 28.70 10.86 5.12
CA VAL A 1140 28.42 9.54 4.56
C VAL A 1140 29.50 9.19 3.53
N CYS A 1141 30.26 8.14 3.78
CA CYS A 1141 31.21 7.54 2.85
C CYS A 1141 31.24 6.03 3.16
N ARG A 1142 30.66 5.22 2.26
CA ARG A 1142 30.51 3.76 2.38
C ARG A 1142 30.76 3.12 1.00
N PRO A 1143 32.02 3.07 0.54
CA PRO A 1143 32.35 2.45 -0.75
C PRO A 1143 31.98 0.97 -0.80
N ASP A 1144 31.99 0.28 0.34
CA ASP A 1144 31.48 -1.09 0.51
C ASP A 1144 29.99 -1.23 0.20
N TRP A 1145 29.18 -0.26 0.61
CA TRP A 1145 27.76 -0.25 0.28
C TRP A 1145 27.55 0.00 -1.21
N ALA A 1146 28.33 0.93 -1.78
CA ALA A 1146 28.29 1.20 -3.22
C ALA A 1146 28.55 -0.08 -4.04
N ASP A 1147 29.63 -0.78 -3.74
CA ASP A 1147 29.99 -2.02 -4.43
C ASP A 1147 28.96 -3.12 -4.21
N THR A 1148 28.45 -3.26 -2.98
CA THR A 1148 27.45 -4.29 -2.68
C THR A 1148 26.15 -4.06 -3.45
N ILE A 1149 25.72 -2.80 -3.61
CA ILE A 1149 24.54 -2.44 -4.41
C ILE A 1149 24.77 -2.78 -5.89
N VAL A 1150 25.94 -2.43 -6.44
CA VAL A 1150 26.28 -2.73 -7.84
C VAL A 1150 26.40 -4.24 -8.07
N GLY A 1151 27.09 -4.95 -7.17
CA GLY A 1151 27.20 -6.41 -7.17
C GLY A 1151 25.83 -7.09 -7.08
N THR A 1152 24.92 -6.58 -6.26
CA THR A 1152 23.54 -7.08 -6.17
C THR A 1152 22.79 -6.88 -7.48
N ALA A 1153 22.88 -5.71 -8.11
CA ALA A 1153 22.26 -5.43 -9.41
C ALA A 1153 22.76 -6.40 -10.49
N ARG A 1154 24.09 -6.56 -10.57
CA ARG A 1154 24.74 -7.50 -11.48
C ARG A 1154 24.29 -8.95 -11.24
N SER A 1155 24.28 -9.40 -9.99
CA SER A 1155 23.88 -10.78 -9.65
C SER A 1155 22.40 -11.06 -9.89
N ILE A 1156 21.51 -10.06 -9.78
CA ILE A 1156 20.10 -10.21 -10.16
C ILE A 1156 19.97 -10.36 -11.68
N LEU A 1157 20.67 -9.51 -12.43
CA LEU A 1157 20.68 -9.53 -13.90
C LEU A 1157 21.24 -10.86 -14.43
N LEU A 1158 22.44 -11.24 -13.98
CA LEU A 1158 23.14 -12.43 -14.46
C LEU A 1158 22.41 -13.73 -14.11
N ARG A 1159 21.76 -13.85 -12.94
CA ARG A 1159 20.93 -15.04 -12.63
C ARG A 1159 19.84 -15.27 -13.67
N LYS A 1160 19.17 -14.20 -14.12
CA LYS A 1160 18.11 -14.29 -15.15
C LYS A 1160 18.69 -14.66 -16.51
N VAL A 1161 19.86 -14.08 -16.86
CA VAL A 1161 20.56 -14.37 -18.11
C VAL A 1161 21.08 -15.81 -18.16
N ILE A 1162 21.68 -16.30 -17.08
CA ILE A 1162 22.20 -17.68 -17.00
C ILE A 1162 21.05 -18.69 -17.07
N ALA A 1163 19.93 -18.42 -16.39
CA ALA A 1163 18.75 -19.26 -16.52
C ALA A 1163 18.20 -19.30 -17.96
N ALA A 1164 18.18 -18.16 -18.65
CA ALA A 1164 17.77 -18.10 -20.06
C ALA A 1164 18.73 -18.90 -20.97
N ALA A 1165 20.04 -18.80 -20.73
CA ALA A 1165 21.07 -19.50 -21.50
C ALA A 1165 21.09 -21.02 -21.26
N LYS A 1166 20.78 -21.47 -20.04
CA LYS A 1166 20.68 -22.91 -19.70
C LYS A 1166 19.44 -23.57 -20.30
N GLY A 1167 18.36 -22.82 -20.54
CA GLY A 1167 17.08 -23.38 -21.01
C GLY A 1167 16.28 -24.07 -19.89
N ALA A 1168 15.07 -24.53 -20.21
CA ALA A 1168 14.23 -25.36 -19.32
C ALA A 1168 14.23 -26.81 -19.83
N ASP A 1169 14.15 -27.79 -18.92
CA ASP A 1169 14.24 -29.25 -19.16
C ASP A 1169 13.77 -29.70 -20.58
N GLY A 1170 14.71 -29.78 -21.53
CA GLY A 1170 14.48 -30.27 -22.90
C GLY A 1170 14.38 -29.22 -24.02
N ALA A 1171 14.38 -27.92 -23.74
CA ALA A 1171 14.39 -26.84 -24.76
C ALA A 1171 15.77 -26.16 -24.85
N PRO A 1172 16.27 -25.82 -26.06
CA PRO A 1172 17.51 -25.08 -26.21
C PRO A 1172 17.40 -23.71 -25.54
N GLY A 1173 18.34 -23.41 -24.65
CA GLY A 1173 18.46 -22.10 -24.03
C GLY A 1173 18.86 -21.03 -25.05
N ARG A 1174 18.63 -19.77 -24.69
CA ARG A 1174 18.98 -18.61 -25.50
C ARG A 1174 19.93 -17.72 -24.74
N SER A 1175 21.01 -17.38 -25.41
CA SER A 1175 22.07 -16.64 -24.78
C SER A 1175 22.22 -15.25 -25.41
N PRO A 1176 22.64 -14.25 -24.63
CA PRO A 1176 22.61 -12.86 -25.08
C PRO A 1176 23.75 -12.54 -26.03
N LEU A 1177 23.47 -11.64 -26.98
CA LEU A 1177 24.48 -11.04 -27.85
C LEU A 1177 25.27 -9.95 -27.14
N ARG A 1178 24.60 -9.19 -26.28
CA ARG A 1178 25.16 -8.07 -25.51
C ARG A 1178 24.45 -7.92 -24.19
N ILE A 1179 25.20 -7.54 -23.17
CA ILE A 1179 24.69 -7.08 -21.90
C ILE A 1179 25.22 -5.67 -21.69
N SER A 1180 24.31 -4.74 -21.48
CA SER A 1180 24.61 -3.40 -20.98
C SER A 1180 24.18 -3.29 -19.52
N THR A 1181 24.41 -2.13 -18.92
CA THR A 1181 24.18 -1.86 -17.48
C THR A 1181 22.84 -2.39 -16.94
N ASP A 1182 21.76 -2.19 -17.69
CA ASP A 1182 20.40 -2.56 -17.32
C ASP A 1182 19.59 -3.17 -18.48
N CYS A 1183 20.23 -3.42 -19.63
CA CYS A 1183 19.55 -3.98 -20.81
C CYS A 1183 20.32 -5.16 -21.43
N VAL A 1184 19.58 -6.20 -21.83
CA VAL A 1184 20.12 -7.44 -22.43
C VAL A 1184 19.57 -7.64 -23.83
N PHE A 1185 20.45 -7.89 -24.81
CA PHE A 1185 20.11 -7.94 -26.22
C PHE A 1185 20.13 -9.37 -26.77
N TYR A 1186 19.10 -9.71 -27.55
CA TYR A 1186 18.96 -11.01 -28.21
C TYR A 1186 18.60 -10.84 -29.70
N ALA A 1187 19.05 -11.78 -30.53
CA ALA A 1187 18.62 -11.88 -31.93
C ALA A 1187 17.10 -12.18 -32.00
N ALA A 1188 16.41 -11.54 -32.95
CA ALA A 1188 14.95 -11.57 -33.06
C ALA A 1188 14.47 -11.75 -34.52
N PRO A 1189 13.40 -12.53 -34.74
CA PRO A 1189 12.84 -12.75 -36.08
C PRO A 1189 12.11 -11.52 -36.66
N SER A 1190 11.77 -10.53 -35.83
CA SER A 1190 11.13 -9.28 -36.24
C SER A 1190 11.39 -8.18 -35.20
N ALA A 1191 11.24 -6.91 -35.61
CA ALA A 1191 11.41 -5.73 -34.77
C ALA A 1191 10.10 -5.29 -34.05
N ASP A 1192 9.01 -6.04 -34.22
CA ASP A 1192 7.70 -5.72 -33.67
C ASP A 1192 7.43 -6.41 -32.31
N SER A 1193 6.27 -6.13 -31.72
CA SER A 1193 5.85 -6.73 -30.45
C SER A 1193 5.73 -8.26 -30.50
N ALA A 1194 5.44 -8.82 -31.68
CA ALA A 1194 5.40 -10.26 -31.89
C ALA A 1194 6.81 -10.85 -31.80
N GLY A 1195 7.81 -10.19 -32.38
CA GLY A 1195 9.24 -10.54 -32.27
C GLY A 1195 9.75 -10.51 -30.83
N ALA A 1196 9.41 -9.44 -30.09
CA ALA A 1196 9.76 -9.32 -28.67
C ALA A 1196 9.19 -10.47 -27.82
N SER A 1197 7.94 -10.87 -28.10
CA SER A 1197 7.28 -11.95 -27.37
C SER A 1197 7.82 -13.32 -27.73
N ALA A 1198 8.17 -13.53 -29.01
CA ALA A 1198 8.68 -14.80 -29.53
C ALA A 1198 10.07 -15.19 -29.00
N ILE A 1199 10.85 -14.21 -28.54
CA ILE A 1199 12.20 -14.44 -28.01
C ILE A 1199 12.31 -14.28 -26.49
N LEU A 1200 11.20 -13.96 -25.81
CA LEU A 1200 11.17 -13.70 -24.38
C LEU A 1200 11.53 -14.98 -23.61
N PRO A 1201 12.61 -15.01 -22.82
CA PRO A 1201 13.01 -16.22 -22.10
C PRO A 1201 11.95 -16.66 -21.08
N ALA A 1202 11.88 -17.98 -20.83
CA ALA A 1202 10.95 -18.55 -19.86
C ALA A 1202 11.12 -17.88 -18.47
N GLY A 1203 9.99 -17.44 -17.88
CA GLY A 1203 9.97 -16.73 -16.59
C GLY A 1203 10.22 -15.22 -16.68
N TRP A 1204 10.60 -14.67 -17.84
CA TRP A 1204 10.64 -13.23 -18.08
C TRP A 1204 9.22 -12.75 -18.45
N ARG A 1205 8.88 -11.52 -18.07
CA ARG A 1205 7.58 -10.92 -18.37
C ARG A 1205 7.72 -9.47 -18.80
N LEU A 1206 7.06 -9.14 -19.90
CA LEU A 1206 6.78 -7.77 -20.30
C LEU A 1206 5.56 -7.24 -19.54
N PRO A 1207 5.43 -5.92 -19.32
CA PRO A 1207 4.19 -5.33 -18.80
C PRO A 1207 3.03 -5.60 -19.77
N GLU A 1208 1.83 -5.81 -19.21
CA GLU A 1208 0.62 -5.87 -20.01
C GLU A 1208 0.35 -4.50 -20.66
N ILE A 1209 -0.29 -4.50 -21.83
CA ILE A 1209 -0.58 -3.28 -22.57
C ILE A 1209 -1.39 -2.32 -21.68
N GLY A 1210 -0.85 -1.12 -21.42
CA GLY A 1210 -1.47 -0.10 -20.58
C GLY A 1210 -1.16 -0.20 -19.08
N GLN A 1211 -0.37 -1.17 -18.63
CA GLN A 1211 0.12 -1.23 -17.24
C GLN A 1211 1.48 -0.53 -17.08
N ALA A 1212 1.64 0.20 -15.97
CA ALA A 1212 2.94 0.73 -15.58
C ALA A 1212 3.88 -0.43 -15.18
N PRO A 1213 5.10 -0.51 -15.76
CA PRO A 1213 6.03 -1.59 -15.45
C PRO A 1213 6.49 -1.54 -14.00
N LYS A 1214 6.59 -2.72 -13.37
CA LYS A 1214 7.07 -2.85 -11.97
C LYS A 1214 8.59 -2.78 -11.91
N LEU A 1215 9.14 -2.39 -10.76
CA LEU A 1215 10.59 -2.42 -10.52
C LEU A 1215 11.17 -3.81 -10.80
N GLY A 1216 12.24 -3.87 -11.59
CA GLY A 1216 12.92 -5.10 -12.00
C GLY A 1216 12.17 -5.97 -13.03
N GLN A 1217 11.03 -5.49 -13.55
CA GLN A 1217 10.34 -6.08 -14.71
C GLN A 1217 11.06 -5.69 -16.02
N TRP A 1218 10.91 -6.51 -17.05
CA TRP A 1218 11.50 -6.26 -18.37
C TRP A 1218 10.58 -5.39 -19.22
N THR A 1219 11.16 -4.46 -19.97
CA THR A 1219 10.47 -3.62 -20.96
C THR A 1219 11.26 -3.58 -22.26
N VAL A 1220 10.61 -3.29 -23.37
CA VAL A 1220 11.27 -3.03 -24.66
C VAL A 1220 11.03 -1.57 -24.99
N LYS A 1221 12.11 -0.82 -25.19
CA LYS A 1221 12.04 0.58 -25.60
C LYS A 1221 12.36 0.69 -27.10
N PRO A 1222 11.73 1.62 -27.84
CA PRO A 1222 11.99 1.78 -29.28
C PRO A 1222 13.49 1.94 -29.61
N GLU A 1223 14.24 2.65 -28.78
CA GLU A 1223 15.69 2.86 -28.95
C GLU A 1223 16.55 1.60 -28.73
N ASN A 1224 15.98 0.55 -28.13
CA ASN A 1224 16.66 -0.72 -27.90
C ASN A 1224 16.32 -1.76 -28.98
N VAL A 1225 15.68 -1.36 -30.08
CA VAL A 1225 15.35 -2.20 -31.22
C VAL A 1225 16.15 -1.71 -32.42
N SER A 1226 16.93 -2.59 -33.04
CA SER A 1226 17.75 -2.27 -34.21
C SER A 1226 17.83 -3.45 -35.18
N THR A 1227 18.32 -3.22 -36.40
CA THR A 1227 18.69 -4.32 -37.30
C THR A 1227 19.95 -5.03 -36.80
N MET A 1228 20.17 -6.27 -37.23
CA MET A 1228 21.41 -7.00 -36.92
C MET A 1228 22.67 -6.27 -37.44
N ALA A 1229 22.59 -5.64 -38.61
CA ALA A 1229 23.69 -4.87 -39.19
C ALA A 1229 24.03 -3.61 -38.36
N GLU A 1230 23.02 -2.85 -37.93
CA GLU A 1230 23.21 -1.67 -37.06
C GLU A 1230 23.76 -2.07 -35.68
N PHE A 1231 23.28 -3.19 -35.12
CA PHE A 1231 23.73 -3.69 -33.84
C PHE A 1231 25.22 -4.06 -33.85
N LEU A 1232 25.67 -4.78 -34.90
CA LEU A 1232 27.06 -5.20 -35.06
C LEU A 1232 28.00 -4.03 -35.39
N ALA A 1233 27.49 -2.89 -35.87
CA ALA A 1233 28.28 -1.70 -36.14
C ALA A 1233 28.74 -0.96 -34.87
N THR A 1234 28.17 -1.28 -33.71
CA THR A 1234 28.48 -0.62 -32.42
C THR A 1234 28.98 -1.62 -31.39
N ASP A 1235 29.79 -1.19 -30.42
CA ASP A 1235 30.16 -1.98 -29.24
C ASP A 1235 29.15 -1.80 -28.09
N ALA A 1236 29.35 -2.52 -26.99
CA ALA A 1236 28.50 -2.43 -25.80
C ALA A 1236 28.53 -1.05 -25.09
N HIS A 1237 29.43 -0.15 -25.50
CA HIS A 1237 29.46 1.25 -25.06
C HIS A 1237 28.76 2.20 -26.06
N GLY A 1238 28.20 1.68 -27.15
CA GLY A 1238 27.58 2.47 -28.22
C GLY A 1238 28.60 3.16 -29.14
N THR A 1239 29.88 2.79 -29.06
CA THR A 1239 30.94 3.32 -29.92
C THR A 1239 30.95 2.54 -31.24
N PRO A 1240 31.15 3.19 -32.40
CA PRO A 1240 31.34 2.46 -33.65
C PRO A 1240 32.51 1.48 -33.54
N ARG A 1241 32.28 0.20 -33.84
CA ARG A 1241 33.37 -0.78 -33.92
C ARG A 1241 34.25 -0.40 -35.10
N LYS A 1242 35.57 -0.32 -34.88
CA LYS A 1242 36.51 -0.17 -36.00
C LYS A 1242 36.37 -1.42 -36.89
N ALA A 1243 36.17 -1.18 -38.19
CA ALA A 1243 36.03 -2.23 -39.19
C ALA A 1243 37.24 -3.18 -39.24
#